data_AF-A0AAU8G1E7-F1
#
_entry.id   AF-A0AAU8G1E7-F1
#
_cell.length_a   1.000
_cell.length_b   1.000
_cell.length_c   1.000
_cell.angle_alpha   90.00
_cell.angle_beta   90.00
_cell.angle_gamma   90.00
#
_symmetry.space_group_name_H-M   'P 1'
#
loop_
_entity.id
_entity.type
_entity.pdbx_description
1 polymer ?
#
loop_
_entity_poly.entity_id
_entity_poly.type
_entity_poly.pdbx_seq_one_letter_code
_entity_poly.pdbx_strand_id
1 'polypeptide(L)'
;MITTPASLTTGAGTPSPGELEDGWDAFFADVVRPFAELVLPFLAVLAALLISARLLTLLPLPWRTASAPDRQGHGRLGVALCVVAAALMTVVPAWGRAVLGATDEAAEAAARPRTTAIVLTTAAVLAVAGVLILANWVATRLRLTVVATGSDGSAAPARAAHIAALVGDLGARPSRGVEIPRGSDVSGLGDAVAAVPGGSWAAAVVTLVESLLGSAPWRVLVDEKSDGVVAVVVTRNGVQVASAPVDRSTFGLGEGVDAHRFSAAVVLTSLARAYPTEFDGLAGATDWRSLGLHYVATTDLRRDEAAQREALAQAVDLDPGNWLAQLAYRNVLHRHETRPDVIRAYRTWLTHHLSGPAASGYATTPGETTPALGPDTRYTSLRLRALYTRAALAVNEHFARTLVTRPAGSPQPCFATSVQADLDELAGELNTFAVPAERQVDDDLARLVASLRSLATPLFELGRAHGVAVRQLVVPPADARVTVALSPRVHYNRACTRATLPAPDFDDATAALRLAVPEPDLRSWLYDDPQLADYRKSEQFRQEFGRRPATDLLCLDLFERYGAALRTAGLGTPQALAAARPRVLEVITGSPRHEATAMHALAVMHNTLAASCDGIAVEVLRYLLERGAANPAALQELDDPSRAALAATILQVVGSTVDVDLDASTTAAVTAWLAAPFG
;
A
#
# COMPACT_ATOMS: atom_id res chain seq x y z
N MET A 1 -48.49 -25.03 48.08
CA MET A 1 -49.82 -24.41 48.28
C MET A 1 -49.73 -22.99 47.79
N ILE A 2 -50.34 -22.71 46.63
CA ILE A 2 -50.40 -21.38 46.03
C ILE A 2 -51.76 -20.80 46.45
N THR A 3 -51.75 -19.82 47.35
CA THR A 3 -52.95 -19.07 47.76
C THR A 3 -53.31 -18.08 46.66
N THR A 4 -54.55 -18.18 46.19
CA THR A 4 -55.22 -17.28 45.26
C THR A 4 -55.28 -15.85 45.83
N PRO A 5 -54.93 -14.79 45.06
CA PRO A 5 -55.18 -13.43 45.51
C PRO A 5 -56.65 -13.06 45.34
N ALA A 6 -57.21 -12.48 46.40
CA ALA A 6 -58.56 -11.95 46.46
C ALA A 6 -58.72 -10.71 45.55
N SER A 7 -59.96 -10.51 45.12
CA SER A 7 -60.46 -9.47 44.22
C SER A 7 -59.98 -8.06 44.57
N LEU A 8 -59.27 -7.41 43.63
CA LEU A 8 -58.95 -5.98 43.67
C LEU A 8 -60.19 -5.16 43.31
N THR A 9 -60.79 -4.50 44.30
CA THR A 9 -61.73 -3.39 44.10
C THR A 9 -60.96 -2.14 43.69
N THR A 10 -61.31 -1.62 42.52
CA THR A 10 -60.80 -0.38 41.90
C THR A 10 -61.28 0.85 42.67
N GLY A 11 -60.50 1.28 43.66
CA GLY A 11 -60.57 2.61 44.27
C GLY A 11 -59.22 3.30 44.17
N ALA A 12 -58.84 3.75 42.98
CA ALA A 12 -57.57 4.45 42.76
C ALA A 12 -57.68 5.92 43.25
N GLY A 13 -57.62 6.10 44.58
CA GLY A 13 -57.21 7.38 45.15
C GLY A 13 -55.73 7.60 44.82
N THR A 14 -55.38 8.80 44.35
CA THR A 14 -53.97 9.16 44.16
C THR A 14 -53.28 9.10 45.52
N PRO A 15 -52.22 8.30 45.71
CA PRO A 15 -51.56 8.19 47.01
C PRO A 15 -51.12 9.58 47.46
N SER A 16 -51.38 9.88 48.72
CA SER A 16 -50.93 11.12 49.32
C SER A 16 -49.38 11.17 49.30
N PRO A 17 -48.75 12.35 49.25
CA PRO A 17 -47.30 12.47 49.26
C PRO A 17 -46.61 11.70 50.41
N GLY A 18 -47.24 11.62 51.57
CA GLY A 18 -46.73 10.84 52.71
C GLY A 18 -46.77 9.32 52.48
N GLU A 19 -47.82 8.80 51.84
CA GLU A 19 -47.90 7.36 51.48
C GLU A 19 -46.86 6.98 50.41
N LEU A 20 -46.47 7.92 49.55
CA LEU A 20 -45.37 7.73 48.59
C LEU A 20 -44.00 7.71 49.29
N GLU A 21 -43.79 8.58 50.28
CA GLU A 21 -42.55 8.63 51.07
C GLU A 21 -42.39 7.36 51.92
N ASP A 22 -43.43 6.98 52.67
CA ASP A 22 -43.44 5.74 53.47
C ASP A 22 -43.27 4.49 52.58
N GLY A 23 -43.91 4.48 51.42
CA GLY A 23 -43.76 3.40 50.43
C GLY A 23 -42.35 3.33 49.84
N TRP A 24 -41.70 4.48 49.62
CA TRP A 24 -40.32 4.53 49.15
C TRP A 24 -39.33 4.08 50.23
N ASP A 25 -39.51 4.51 51.48
CA ASP A 25 -38.65 4.13 52.59
C ASP A 25 -38.76 2.63 52.91
N ALA A 26 -39.97 2.07 52.90
CA ALA A 26 -40.19 0.64 53.02
C ALA A 26 -39.52 -0.12 51.86
N PHE A 27 -39.70 0.32 50.62
CA PHE A 27 -39.03 -0.27 49.46
C PHE A 27 -37.49 -0.19 49.58
N PHE A 28 -36.96 0.95 50.01
CA PHE A 28 -35.52 1.13 50.18
C PHE A 28 -34.99 0.22 51.29
N ALA A 29 -35.65 0.16 52.43
CA ALA A 29 -35.24 -0.66 53.58
C ALA A 29 -35.34 -2.16 53.30
N ASP A 30 -36.41 -2.61 52.63
CA ASP A 30 -36.70 -4.03 52.43
C ASP A 30 -36.05 -4.60 51.17
N VAL A 31 -35.87 -3.78 50.13
CA VAL A 31 -35.37 -4.23 48.82
C VAL A 31 -33.99 -3.65 48.51
N VAL A 32 -33.81 -2.34 48.58
CA VAL A 32 -32.58 -1.68 48.12
C VAL A 32 -31.42 -1.90 49.08
N ARG A 33 -31.62 -1.75 50.38
CA ARG A 33 -30.58 -1.84 51.40
C ARG A 33 -29.97 -3.25 51.50
N PRO A 34 -30.74 -4.36 51.57
CA PRO A 34 -30.17 -5.71 51.61
C PRO A 34 -29.41 -6.03 50.33
N PHE A 35 -29.90 -5.54 49.18
CA PHE A 35 -29.20 -5.67 47.92
C PHE A 35 -27.90 -4.85 47.91
N ALA A 36 -27.90 -3.62 48.41
CA ALA A 36 -26.72 -2.77 48.51
C ALA A 36 -25.65 -3.38 49.44
N GLU A 37 -26.05 -3.93 50.60
CA GLU A 37 -25.15 -4.61 51.54
C GLU A 37 -24.46 -5.84 50.95
N LEU A 38 -25.06 -6.47 49.92
CA LEU A 38 -24.45 -7.58 49.18
C LEU A 38 -23.60 -7.09 47.99
N VAL A 39 -24.13 -6.14 47.22
CA VAL A 39 -23.56 -5.71 45.95
C VAL A 39 -22.38 -4.76 46.13
N LEU A 40 -22.43 -3.84 47.09
CA LEU A 40 -21.33 -2.90 47.33
C LEU A 40 -20.00 -3.60 47.67
N PRO A 41 -19.91 -4.55 48.62
CA PRO A 41 -18.66 -5.24 48.90
C PRO A 41 -18.20 -6.11 47.73
N PHE A 42 -19.13 -6.76 47.00
CA PHE A 42 -18.80 -7.50 45.79
C PHE A 42 -18.15 -6.59 44.74
N LEU A 43 -18.76 -5.43 44.45
CA LEU A 43 -18.22 -4.45 43.52
C LEU A 43 -16.88 -3.89 43.99
N ALA A 44 -16.70 -3.65 45.29
CA ALA A 44 -15.44 -3.16 45.85
C ALA A 44 -14.30 -4.18 45.68
N VAL A 45 -14.55 -5.47 45.98
CA VAL A 45 -13.56 -6.54 45.76
C VAL A 45 -13.26 -6.70 44.28
N LEU A 46 -14.29 -6.74 43.42
CA LEU A 46 -14.11 -6.82 41.98
C LEU A 46 -13.28 -5.65 41.44
N ALA A 47 -13.58 -4.42 41.87
CA ALA A 47 -12.80 -3.23 41.51
C ALA A 47 -11.34 -3.36 41.96
N ALA A 48 -11.09 -3.82 43.19
CA ALA A 48 -9.73 -4.04 43.69
C ALA A 48 -8.96 -5.08 42.85
N LEU A 49 -9.61 -6.17 42.43
CA LEU A 49 -9.00 -7.17 41.54
C LEU A 49 -8.69 -6.58 40.15
N LEU A 50 -9.61 -5.81 39.56
CA LEU A 50 -9.41 -5.16 38.27
C LEU A 50 -8.26 -4.12 38.33
N ILE A 51 -8.21 -3.31 39.39
CA ILE A 51 -7.12 -2.36 39.64
C ILE A 51 -5.80 -3.11 39.84
N SER A 52 -5.79 -4.22 40.56
CA SER A 52 -4.59 -5.04 40.77
C SER A 52 -4.05 -5.60 39.45
N ALA A 53 -4.95 -6.14 38.60
CA ALA A 53 -4.57 -6.59 37.26
C ALA A 53 -3.98 -5.45 36.43
N ARG A 54 -4.55 -4.25 36.54
CA ARG A 54 -4.05 -3.06 35.85
C ARG A 54 -2.67 -2.64 36.36
N LEU A 55 -2.47 -2.49 37.67
CA LEU A 55 -1.19 -2.12 38.25
C LEU A 55 -0.09 -3.12 37.89
N LEU A 56 -0.45 -4.42 37.82
CA LEU A 56 0.48 -5.44 37.41
C LEU A 56 1.02 -5.19 35.99
N THR A 57 0.21 -4.64 35.07
CA THR A 57 0.68 -4.33 33.70
C THR A 57 1.80 -3.29 33.62
N LEU A 58 1.95 -2.45 34.64
CA LEU A 58 3.03 -1.45 34.72
C LEU A 58 4.37 -2.07 35.12
N LEU A 59 4.37 -3.30 35.63
CA LEU A 59 5.60 -4.01 35.93
C LEU A 59 6.26 -4.49 34.63
N PRO A 60 7.60 -4.43 34.53
CA PRO A 60 8.37 -4.86 33.36
C PRO A 60 8.45 -6.40 33.28
N LEU A 61 7.30 -7.07 33.23
CA LEU A 61 7.19 -8.52 33.11
C LEU A 61 7.21 -8.94 31.62
N PRO A 62 7.74 -10.14 31.30
CA PRO A 62 7.71 -10.68 29.94
C PRO A 62 6.30 -11.20 29.61
N TRP A 63 5.40 -10.28 29.28
CA TRP A 63 4.03 -10.60 28.89
C TRP A 63 4.00 -11.48 27.64
N ARG A 64 3.37 -12.66 27.74
CA ARG A 64 3.30 -13.61 26.62
C ARG A 64 2.21 -13.18 25.66
N THR A 65 2.60 -12.82 24.44
CA THR A 65 1.69 -12.53 23.34
C THR A 65 1.05 -13.82 22.86
N ALA A 66 -0.25 -13.98 23.12
CA ALA A 66 -1.07 -15.02 22.51
C ALA A 66 -1.60 -14.54 21.15
N SER A 67 -2.04 -15.47 20.31
CA SER A 67 -2.71 -15.15 19.04
C SER A 67 -3.99 -14.33 19.27
N ALA A 68 -4.47 -13.59 18.27
CA ALA A 68 -5.71 -12.82 18.34
C ALA A 68 -6.94 -13.59 18.92
N PRO A 69 -7.30 -14.81 18.43
CA PRO A 69 -8.43 -15.56 18.99
C PRO A 69 -8.18 -15.98 20.46
N ASP A 70 -6.97 -16.43 20.77
CA ASP A 70 -6.62 -16.85 22.14
C ASP A 70 -6.65 -15.67 23.12
N ARG A 71 -6.26 -14.47 22.68
CA ARG A 71 -6.32 -13.26 23.51
C ARG A 71 -7.75 -12.98 23.97
N GLN A 72 -8.76 -13.06 23.11
CA GLN A 72 -10.15 -12.80 23.53
C GLN A 72 -10.64 -13.84 24.53
N GLY A 73 -10.28 -15.12 24.34
CA GLY A 73 -10.58 -16.20 25.28
C GLY A 73 -9.95 -15.95 26.65
N HIS A 74 -8.67 -15.60 26.70
CA HIS A 74 -7.97 -15.26 27.94
C HIS A 74 -8.59 -14.07 28.66
N GLY A 75 -8.98 -13.01 27.94
CA GLY A 75 -9.66 -11.86 28.54
C GLY A 75 -10.97 -12.25 29.24
N ARG A 76 -11.83 -13.03 28.56
CA ARG A 76 -13.10 -13.51 29.14
C ARG A 76 -12.86 -14.42 30.35
N LEU A 77 -11.90 -15.33 30.26
CA LEU A 77 -11.53 -16.21 31.36
C LEU A 77 -11.03 -15.41 32.58
N GLY A 78 -10.14 -14.44 32.37
CA GLY A 78 -9.63 -13.58 33.43
C GLY A 78 -10.74 -12.81 34.15
N VAL A 79 -11.67 -12.20 33.40
CA VAL A 79 -12.83 -11.50 33.98
C VAL A 79 -13.73 -12.48 34.75
N ALA A 80 -14.05 -13.64 34.17
CA ALA A 80 -14.89 -14.64 34.83
C ALA A 80 -14.28 -15.12 36.15
N LEU A 81 -12.97 -15.38 36.18
CA LEU A 81 -12.25 -15.75 37.40
C LEU A 81 -12.28 -14.65 38.47
N CYS A 82 -12.10 -13.38 38.09
CA CYS A 82 -12.23 -12.26 39.03
C CYS A 82 -13.65 -12.12 39.59
N VAL A 83 -14.68 -12.28 38.75
CA VAL A 83 -16.10 -12.24 39.17
C VAL A 83 -16.42 -13.37 40.13
N VAL A 84 -16.02 -14.60 39.80
CA VAL A 84 -16.22 -15.77 40.68
C VAL A 84 -15.48 -15.60 41.99
N ALA A 85 -14.23 -15.14 41.97
CA ALA A 85 -13.46 -14.88 43.18
C ALA A 85 -14.12 -13.81 44.07
N ALA A 86 -14.57 -12.69 43.50
CA ALA A 86 -15.27 -11.64 44.23
C ALA A 86 -16.58 -12.16 44.86
N ALA A 87 -17.34 -12.98 44.13
CA ALA A 87 -18.57 -13.59 44.64
C ALA A 87 -18.29 -14.58 45.80
N LEU A 88 -17.24 -15.42 45.68
CA LEU A 88 -16.84 -16.34 46.74
C LEU A 88 -16.36 -15.61 48.01
N MET A 89 -15.71 -14.45 47.88
CA MET A 89 -15.24 -13.66 49.02
C MET A 89 -16.35 -12.89 49.74
N THR A 90 -17.44 -12.55 49.06
CA THR A 90 -18.45 -11.59 49.58
C THR A 90 -19.84 -12.22 49.74
N VAL A 91 -20.33 -12.86 48.68
CA VAL A 91 -21.68 -13.43 48.63
C VAL A 91 -21.75 -14.72 49.43
N VAL A 92 -20.82 -15.66 49.27
CA VAL A 92 -20.90 -16.97 49.97
C VAL A 92 -20.94 -16.82 51.51
N PRO A 93 -20.12 -15.96 52.15
CA PRO A 93 -20.21 -15.75 53.60
C PRO A 93 -21.46 -14.97 54.04
N ALA A 94 -22.03 -14.12 53.19
CA ALA A 94 -23.26 -13.36 53.49
C ALA A 94 -24.52 -14.23 53.29
N TRP A 95 -24.57 -14.99 52.21
CA TRP A 95 -25.65 -15.92 51.88
C TRP A 95 -25.68 -17.10 52.85
N GLY A 96 -24.51 -17.60 53.27
CA GLY A 96 -24.40 -18.58 54.35
C GLY A 96 -25.02 -18.08 55.65
N ARG A 97 -24.94 -16.77 55.95
CA ARG A 97 -25.60 -16.18 57.13
C ARG A 97 -27.11 -15.94 56.93
N ALA A 98 -27.54 -15.58 55.71
CA ALA A 98 -28.92 -15.23 55.41
C ALA A 98 -29.84 -16.44 55.15
N VAL A 99 -29.37 -17.44 54.38
CA VAL A 99 -30.12 -18.66 54.06
C VAL A 99 -30.16 -19.62 55.24
N LEU A 100 -29.11 -19.62 56.07
CA LEU A 100 -29.11 -20.34 57.35
C LEU A 100 -29.70 -19.51 58.49
N GLY A 101 -30.80 -18.79 58.25
CA GLY A 101 -31.71 -18.35 59.32
C GLY A 101 -32.36 -19.51 60.10
N ALA A 102 -31.68 -20.65 60.21
CA ALA A 102 -32.18 -21.97 60.54
C ALA A 102 -31.17 -22.65 61.48
N THR A 103 -31.48 -22.56 62.77
CA THR A 103 -30.91 -23.30 63.92
C THR A 103 -29.40 -23.16 64.20
N ASP A 104 -29.04 -22.98 65.48
CA ASP A 104 -27.66 -22.82 65.97
C ASP A 104 -26.69 -23.90 65.45
N GLU A 105 -27.18 -25.10 65.15
CA GLU A 105 -26.37 -26.24 64.66
C GLU A 105 -25.90 -26.11 63.20
N ALA A 106 -26.71 -25.53 62.29
CA ALA A 106 -26.31 -25.37 60.89
C ALA A 106 -25.36 -24.18 60.70
N ALA A 107 -25.54 -23.13 61.53
CA ALA A 107 -24.60 -22.03 61.65
C ALA A 107 -23.23 -22.52 62.16
N GLU A 108 -23.19 -23.42 63.16
CA GLU A 108 -21.94 -24.06 63.62
C GLU A 108 -21.27 -24.94 62.55
N ALA A 109 -22.06 -25.67 61.74
CA ALA A 109 -21.52 -26.49 60.66
C ALA A 109 -20.92 -25.66 59.51
N ALA A 110 -21.53 -24.53 59.15
CA ALA A 110 -21.01 -23.57 58.16
C ALA A 110 -19.84 -22.73 58.71
N ALA A 111 -19.78 -22.53 60.04
CA ALA A 111 -18.68 -21.89 60.75
C ALA A 111 -17.49 -22.83 61.03
N ARG A 112 -17.53 -24.08 60.56
CA ARG A 112 -16.37 -24.97 60.68
C ARG A 112 -15.18 -24.33 59.96
N PRO A 113 -14.07 -24.07 60.67
CA PRO A 113 -12.94 -23.30 60.13
C PRO A 113 -12.35 -23.92 58.86
N ARG A 114 -12.50 -25.24 58.67
CA ARG A 114 -12.06 -25.95 57.46
C ARG A 114 -12.84 -25.55 56.21
N THR A 115 -14.17 -25.46 56.27
CA THR A 115 -14.99 -25.15 55.07
C THR A 115 -14.78 -23.70 54.64
N THR A 116 -14.78 -22.77 55.60
CA THR A 116 -14.48 -21.35 55.34
C THR A 116 -13.06 -21.17 54.80
N ALA A 117 -12.07 -21.86 55.37
CA ALA A 117 -10.70 -21.82 54.88
C ALA A 117 -10.57 -22.33 53.43
N ILE A 118 -11.26 -23.43 53.08
CA ILE A 118 -11.25 -23.96 51.70
C ILE A 118 -11.86 -22.94 50.73
N VAL A 119 -13.00 -22.34 51.06
CA VAL A 119 -13.67 -21.34 50.20
C VAL A 119 -12.78 -20.11 50.02
N LEU A 120 -12.21 -19.57 51.09
CA LEU A 120 -11.32 -18.40 51.03
C LEU A 120 -10.02 -18.70 50.28
N THR A 121 -9.42 -19.87 50.49
CA THR A 121 -8.21 -20.29 49.76
C THR A 121 -8.50 -20.45 48.28
N THR A 122 -9.63 -21.08 47.93
CA THR A 122 -10.07 -21.21 46.53
C THR A 122 -10.31 -19.84 45.92
N ALA A 123 -11.01 -18.94 46.62
CA ALA A 123 -11.25 -17.58 46.15
C ALA A 123 -9.95 -16.81 45.94
N ALA A 124 -8.97 -16.93 46.83
CA ALA A 124 -7.66 -16.31 46.70
C ALA A 124 -6.88 -16.83 45.49
N VAL A 125 -6.88 -18.16 45.27
CA VAL A 125 -6.24 -18.77 44.09
C VAL A 125 -6.90 -18.30 42.80
N LEU A 126 -8.23 -18.28 42.73
CA LEU A 126 -8.97 -17.79 41.57
C LEU A 126 -8.75 -16.29 41.36
N ALA A 127 -8.66 -15.50 42.42
CA ALA A 127 -8.33 -14.08 42.35
C ALA A 127 -6.95 -13.86 41.73
N VAL A 128 -5.92 -14.55 42.23
CA VAL A 128 -4.55 -14.45 41.70
C VAL A 128 -4.50 -14.90 40.24
N ALA A 129 -5.09 -16.05 39.91
CA ALA A 129 -5.15 -16.55 38.54
C ALA A 129 -5.89 -15.58 37.60
N GLY A 130 -7.05 -15.09 38.02
CA GLY A 130 -7.85 -14.11 37.28
C GLY A 130 -7.09 -12.81 37.04
N VAL A 131 -6.43 -12.27 38.07
CA VAL A 131 -5.59 -11.06 37.99
C VAL A 131 -4.43 -11.26 37.02
N LEU A 132 -3.72 -12.39 37.09
CA LEU A 132 -2.58 -12.67 36.19
C LEU A 132 -3.01 -12.82 34.73
N ILE A 133 -4.08 -13.58 34.48
CA ILE A 133 -4.62 -13.80 33.13
C ILE A 133 -5.15 -12.48 32.56
N LEU A 134 -5.90 -11.72 33.36
CA LEU A 134 -6.44 -10.42 32.96
C LEU A 134 -5.33 -9.40 32.73
N ALA A 135 -4.32 -9.33 33.59
CA ALA A 135 -3.16 -8.46 33.40
C ALA A 135 -2.42 -8.80 32.09
N ASN A 136 -2.18 -10.09 31.82
CA ASN A 136 -1.56 -10.51 30.57
C ASN A 136 -2.42 -10.12 29.35
N TRP A 137 -3.74 -10.29 29.44
CA TRP A 137 -4.66 -9.85 28.38
C TRP A 137 -4.61 -8.34 28.15
N VAL A 138 -4.72 -7.52 29.21
CA VAL A 138 -4.65 -6.05 29.13
C VAL A 138 -3.30 -5.61 28.56
N ALA A 139 -2.19 -6.20 29.02
CA ALA A 139 -0.82 -5.85 28.62
C ALA A 139 -0.47 -6.26 27.18
N THR A 140 -1.21 -7.20 26.59
CA THR A 140 -0.96 -7.73 25.23
C THR A 140 -2.03 -7.33 24.22
N ARG A 141 -3.04 -6.59 24.63
CA ARG A 141 -4.11 -6.12 23.74
C ARG A 141 -3.55 -5.15 22.69
N LEU A 142 -3.96 -5.30 21.44
CA LEU A 142 -3.76 -4.27 20.43
C LEU A 142 -4.85 -3.22 20.60
N ARG A 143 -4.55 -2.20 21.40
CA ARG A 143 -5.28 -0.93 21.39
C ARG A 143 -4.24 0.17 21.39
N LEU A 144 -4.43 1.13 20.50
CA LEU A 144 -3.51 2.24 20.27
C LEU A 144 -4.24 3.55 20.54
N THR A 145 -3.59 4.41 21.33
CA THR A 145 -4.02 5.78 21.53
C THR A 145 -2.98 6.74 20.98
N VAL A 146 -3.40 7.64 20.10
CA VAL A 146 -2.54 8.68 19.52
C VAL A 146 -2.84 10.01 20.18
N VAL A 147 -1.80 10.69 20.64
CA VAL A 147 -1.85 12.06 21.17
C VAL A 147 -0.83 12.88 20.38
N ALA A 148 -1.26 14.03 19.88
CA ALA A 148 -0.40 14.96 19.16
C ALA A 148 -0.38 16.32 19.86
N THR A 149 0.79 16.94 19.90
CA THR A 149 1.00 18.31 20.36
C THR A 149 1.45 19.19 19.20
N GLY A 150 1.03 20.46 19.20
CA GLY A 150 1.51 21.49 18.29
C GLY A 150 2.85 22.06 18.73
N SER A 151 3.43 22.90 17.87
CA SER A 151 4.70 23.60 18.14
C SER A 151 4.65 24.59 19.30
N ASP A 152 3.46 25.01 19.70
CA ASP A 152 3.19 25.80 20.89
C ASP A 152 2.98 24.95 22.17
N GLY A 153 3.11 23.62 22.06
CA GLY A 153 2.87 22.67 23.14
C GLY A 153 1.38 22.40 23.42
N SER A 154 0.46 22.98 22.64
CA SER A 154 -0.98 22.76 22.81
C SER A 154 -1.42 21.40 22.24
N ALA A 155 -2.55 20.86 22.74
CA ALA A 155 -3.10 19.62 22.22
C ALA A 155 -3.64 19.80 20.79
N ALA A 156 -3.27 18.91 19.86
CA ALA A 156 -3.63 18.96 18.45
C ALA A 156 -4.51 17.75 18.04
N PRO A 157 -5.81 17.70 18.42
CA PRO A 157 -6.67 16.54 18.20
C PRO A 157 -6.87 16.19 16.72
N ALA A 158 -6.97 17.19 15.83
CA ALA A 158 -7.09 16.96 14.39
C ALA A 158 -5.87 16.21 13.83
N ARG A 159 -4.66 16.55 14.31
CA ARG A 159 -3.42 15.88 13.93
C ARG A 159 -3.33 14.47 14.51
N ALA A 160 -3.75 14.27 15.75
CA ALA A 160 -3.84 12.94 16.34
C ALA A 160 -4.78 12.03 15.53
N ALA A 161 -5.92 12.56 15.08
CA ALA A 161 -6.85 11.86 14.20
C ALA A 161 -6.24 11.56 12.82
N HIS A 162 -5.50 12.51 12.23
CA HIS A 162 -4.78 12.32 10.98
C HIS A 162 -3.73 11.20 11.08
N ILE A 163 -2.89 11.22 12.11
CA ILE A 163 -1.88 10.17 12.33
C ILE A 163 -2.54 8.82 12.60
N ALA A 164 -3.62 8.78 13.39
CA ALA A 164 -4.41 7.57 13.59
C ALA A 164 -4.95 7.02 12.25
N ALA A 165 -5.43 7.90 11.37
CA ALA A 165 -5.87 7.53 10.02
C ALA A 165 -4.71 7.01 9.16
N LEU A 166 -3.51 7.59 9.24
CA LEU A 166 -2.31 7.10 8.54
C LEU A 166 -1.82 5.76 9.08
N VAL A 167 -1.85 5.53 10.41
CA VAL A 167 -1.55 4.23 11.02
C VAL A 167 -2.58 3.19 10.57
N GLY A 168 -3.85 3.56 10.52
CA GLY A 168 -4.91 2.71 9.99
C GLY A 168 -4.74 2.43 8.49
N ASP A 169 -4.39 3.42 7.69
CA ASP A 169 -4.16 3.26 6.24
C ASP A 169 -2.93 2.41 5.94
N LEU A 170 -1.88 2.52 6.76
CA LEU A 170 -0.68 1.72 6.59
C LEU A 170 -0.84 0.32 7.17
N GLY A 171 -1.55 0.12 8.28
CA GLY A 171 -1.51 -1.13 9.06
C GLY A 171 -2.84 -1.79 9.41
N ALA A 172 -3.97 -1.19 9.06
CA ALA A 172 -5.32 -1.75 9.24
C ALA A 172 -6.09 -1.88 7.92
N ARG A 173 -5.50 -1.41 6.81
CA ARG A 173 -6.07 -1.51 5.47
C ARG A 173 -5.18 -2.40 4.62
N PRO A 174 -5.77 -3.15 3.69
CA PRO A 174 -4.98 -3.96 2.79
C PRO A 174 -4.19 -3.07 1.85
N SER A 175 -3.05 -3.57 1.38
CA SER A 175 -2.29 -2.80 0.42
C SER A 175 -3.10 -2.62 -0.87
N ARG A 176 -3.10 -1.38 -1.36
CA ARG A 176 -3.74 -1.04 -2.64
C ARG A 176 -2.72 -1.24 -3.76
N GLY A 177 -3.19 -1.25 -5.00
CA GLY A 177 -2.32 -1.41 -6.16
C GLY A 177 -2.07 -2.88 -6.48
N VAL A 178 -2.05 -3.19 -7.77
CA VAL A 178 -2.01 -4.57 -8.26
C VAL A 178 -0.59 -5.03 -8.61
N GLU A 179 0.26 -4.13 -9.11
CA GLU A 179 1.65 -4.46 -9.45
C GLU A 179 2.61 -4.16 -8.30
N ILE A 180 2.40 -3.03 -7.62
CA ILE A 180 3.16 -2.61 -6.46
C ILE A 180 2.21 -2.40 -5.28
N PRO A 181 2.61 -2.82 -4.07
CA PRO A 181 1.86 -2.48 -2.86
C PRO A 181 1.89 -0.95 -2.65
N ARG A 182 0.75 -0.39 -2.29
CA ARG A 182 0.59 0.98 -1.82
C ARG A 182 0.16 0.90 -0.36
N GLY A 183 1.06 1.26 0.54
CA GLY A 183 0.93 0.94 1.96
C GLY A 183 1.46 -0.46 2.28
N SER A 184 1.10 -1.02 3.43
CA SER A 184 1.50 -2.38 3.83
C SER A 184 0.35 -3.38 3.70
N ASP A 185 0.66 -4.67 3.67
CA ASP A 185 -0.32 -5.76 3.60
C ASP A 185 -0.82 -6.19 5.01
N VAL A 186 -0.76 -5.31 6.00
CA VAL A 186 -1.13 -5.63 7.38
C VAL A 186 -2.61 -5.35 7.63
N SER A 187 -3.34 -6.36 8.13
CA SER A 187 -4.72 -6.22 8.64
C SER A 187 -4.82 -6.30 10.17
N GLY A 188 -3.69 -6.50 10.86
CA GLY A 188 -3.63 -6.73 12.31
C GLY A 188 -4.15 -5.59 13.20
N LEU A 189 -4.30 -4.36 12.68
CA LEU A 189 -4.78 -3.22 13.47
C LEU A 189 -6.29 -2.97 13.45
N GLY A 190 -7.10 -3.54 12.55
CA GLY A 190 -8.57 -3.40 12.52
C GLY A 190 -9.16 -2.13 13.19
N ASP A 191 -10.10 -2.32 14.12
CA ASP A 191 -10.71 -1.27 14.97
C ASP A 191 -9.84 -0.86 16.18
N ALA A 192 -8.55 -1.21 16.21
CA ALA A 192 -7.68 -1.03 17.38
C ALA A 192 -7.18 0.40 17.58
N VAL A 193 -7.39 1.28 16.60
CA VAL A 193 -6.88 2.66 16.61
C VAL A 193 -8.00 3.61 17.03
N ALA A 194 -7.81 4.28 18.17
CA ALA A 194 -8.71 5.34 18.62
C ALA A 194 -7.92 6.65 18.81
N ALA A 195 -8.47 7.75 18.29
CA ALA A 195 -8.02 9.10 18.62
C ALA A 195 -8.71 9.55 19.92
N VAL A 196 -7.99 10.20 20.84
CA VAL A 196 -8.59 10.73 22.07
C VAL A 196 -9.38 12.00 21.74
N PRO A 197 -10.67 12.09 22.12
CA PRO A 197 -11.43 13.34 22.02
C PRO A 197 -10.79 14.41 22.92
N GLY A 198 -10.53 15.60 22.37
CA GLY A 198 -10.05 16.75 23.15
C GLY A 198 -11.20 17.38 23.95
N GLY A 199 -11.19 17.22 25.28
CA GLY A 199 -12.19 17.80 26.18
C GLY A 199 -11.56 18.36 27.45
N SER A 200 -12.00 19.56 27.86
CA SER A 200 -11.47 20.32 29.01
C SER A 200 -11.87 19.73 30.37
N TRP A 201 -10.90 19.67 31.29
CA TRP A 201 -10.88 19.46 32.77
C TRP A 201 -11.99 18.72 33.55
N ALA A 202 -13.27 18.68 33.13
CA ALA A 202 -14.26 17.75 33.66
C ALA A 202 -13.94 16.27 33.31
N ALA A 203 -13.01 16.07 32.39
CA ALA A 203 -12.40 14.79 32.06
C ALA A 203 -11.62 14.17 33.21
N ALA A 204 -11.04 14.91 34.16
CA ALA A 204 -10.01 14.35 35.08
C ALA A 204 -10.47 13.18 35.98
N VAL A 205 -11.75 13.12 36.37
CA VAL A 205 -12.28 12.04 37.22
C VAL A 205 -12.77 10.85 36.39
N VAL A 206 -13.42 11.10 35.25
CA VAL A 206 -13.78 10.06 34.27
C VAL A 206 -12.53 9.47 33.63
N THR A 207 -11.50 10.28 33.41
CA THR A 207 -10.22 9.89 32.81
C THR A 207 -9.32 9.19 33.83
N LEU A 208 -9.51 9.40 35.15
CA LEU A 208 -8.90 8.55 36.18
C LEU A 208 -9.53 7.15 36.17
N VAL A 209 -10.85 7.05 36.11
CA VAL A 209 -11.58 5.77 36.05
C VAL A 209 -11.35 5.07 34.70
N GLU A 210 -11.31 5.79 33.58
CA GLU A 210 -10.94 5.27 32.25
C GLU A 210 -9.43 4.96 32.13
N SER A 211 -8.54 5.65 32.84
CA SER A 211 -7.12 5.28 32.89
C SER A 211 -6.89 4.02 33.73
N LEU A 212 -7.73 3.78 34.75
CA LEU A 212 -7.71 2.58 35.58
C LEU A 212 -8.42 1.39 34.91
N LEU A 213 -9.48 1.61 34.11
CA LEU A 213 -10.30 0.56 33.51
C LEU A 213 -10.17 0.40 31.98
N GLY A 214 -9.57 1.35 31.25
CA GLY A 214 -9.72 1.46 29.80
C GLY A 214 -8.52 1.98 28.97
N SER A 215 -7.35 2.23 29.55
CA SER A 215 -6.21 2.74 28.76
C SER A 215 -5.68 1.70 27.78
N ALA A 216 -5.55 2.11 26.51
CA ALA A 216 -4.79 1.40 25.51
C ALA A 216 -3.36 1.11 26.01
N PRO A 217 -2.86 -0.14 25.92
CA PRO A 217 -1.51 -0.45 26.34
C PRO A 217 -0.49 0.27 25.45
N TRP A 218 -0.85 0.58 24.20
CA TRP A 218 0.00 1.36 23.30
C TRP A 218 -0.43 2.82 23.29
N ARG A 219 0.55 3.71 23.54
CA ARG A 219 0.35 5.15 23.44
C ARG A 219 1.45 5.77 22.59
N VAL A 220 1.03 6.60 21.64
CA VAL A 220 1.91 7.35 20.73
C VAL A 220 1.79 8.82 21.09
N LEU A 221 2.93 9.43 21.36
CA LEU A 221 3.06 10.87 21.56
C LEU A 221 3.77 11.42 20.32
N VAL A 222 3.15 12.40 19.66
CA VAL A 222 3.72 13.05 18.48
C VAL A 222 3.84 14.54 18.75
N ASP A 223 5.07 15.02 18.82
CA ASP A 223 5.38 16.41 19.14
C ASP A 223 5.98 17.09 17.91
N GLU A 224 5.29 18.08 17.38
CA GLU A 224 5.76 18.83 16.21
C GLU A 224 6.56 20.04 16.67
N LYS A 225 7.84 20.12 16.29
CA LYS A 225 8.70 21.25 16.67
C LYS A 225 8.61 22.40 15.68
N SER A 226 8.51 22.06 14.40
CA SER A 226 8.37 22.99 13.28
C SER A 226 7.80 22.22 12.09
N ASP A 227 7.41 22.93 11.02
CA ASP A 227 6.92 22.29 9.81
C ASP A 227 7.94 21.26 9.28
N GLY A 228 7.48 20.03 9.07
CA GLY A 228 8.30 18.90 8.62
C GLY A 228 9.23 18.27 9.67
N VAL A 229 9.25 18.75 10.92
CA VAL A 229 10.07 18.20 12.02
C VAL A 229 9.18 17.71 13.17
N VAL A 230 9.12 16.39 13.31
CA VAL A 230 8.20 15.69 14.23
C VAL A 230 8.97 14.72 15.10
N ALA A 231 8.81 14.78 16.42
CA ALA A 231 9.31 13.78 17.35
C ALA A 231 8.20 12.79 17.69
N VAL A 232 8.46 11.50 17.50
CA VAL A 232 7.50 10.43 17.76
C VAL A 232 8.02 9.56 18.89
N VAL A 233 7.22 9.40 19.95
CA VAL A 233 7.53 8.51 21.07
C VAL A 233 6.42 7.46 21.19
N VAL A 234 6.80 6.19 21.13
CA VAL A 234 5.89 5.06 21.30
C VAL A 234 6.16 4.42 22.65
N THR A 235 5.10 4.25 23.43
CA THR A 235 5.13 3.61 24.74
C THR A 235 4.20 2.40 24.75
N ARG A 236 4.61 1.36 25.49
CA ARG A 236 3.82 0.16 25.76
C ARG A 236 3.74 -0.04 27.27
N ASN A 237 2.53 -0.08 27.81
CA ASN A 237 2.26 -0.18 29.26
C ASN A 237 3.02 0.87 30.09
N GLY A 238 3.16 2.09 29.55
CA GLY A 238 3.90 3.18 30.19
C GLY A 238 5.43 3.13 30.00
N VAL A 239 5.98 2.05 29.45
CA VAL A 239 7.41 1.94 29.14
C VAL A 239 7.67 2.42 27.72
N GLN A 240 8.64 3.30 27.53
CA GLN A 240 9.06 3.74 26.19
C GLN A 240 9.72 2.59 25.43
N VAL A 241 9.19 2.28 24.23
CA VAL A 241 9.69 1.20 23.36
C VAL A 241 10.33 1.73 22.08
N ALA A 242 9.97 2.94 21.65
CA ALA A 242 10.62 3.62 20.53
C ALA A 242 10.56 5.14 20.70
N SER A 243 11.57 5.81 20.18
CA SER A 243 11.59 7.26 19.98
C SER A 243 12.34 7.58 18.71
N ALA A 244 11.74 8.41 17.85
CA ALA A 244 12.29 8.74 16.55
C ALA A 244 12.07 10.24 16.25
N PRO A 245 13.13 11.01 15.99
CA PRO A 245 13.00 12.28 15.30
C PRO A 245 12.77 12.02 13.82
N VAL A 246 11.74 12.65 13.27
CA VAL A 246 11.41 12.66 11.85
C VAL A 246 11.67 14.08 11.35
N ASP A 247 12.53 14.20 10.36
CA ASP A 247 12.81 15.47 9.69
C ASP A 247 12.73 15.23 8.18
N ARG A 248 11.79 15.90 7.53
CA ARG A 248 11.56 15.81 6.08
C ARG A 248 12.81 16.16 5.27
N SER A 249 13.59 17.14 5.72
CA SER A 249 14.81 17.59 5.04
C SER A 249 15.94 16.57 5.09
N THR A 250 16.01 15.77 6.17
CA THR A 250 17.00 14.69 6.32
C THR A 250 16.84 13.60 5.25
N PHE A 251 15.63 13.45 4.70
CA PHE A 251 15.32 12.49 3.64
C PHE A 251 15.29 13.11 2.23
N GLY A 252 15.67 14.39 2.07
CA GLY A 252 15.64 15.07 0.77
C GLY A 252 14.23 15.26 0.19
N LEU A 253 13.19 15.23 1.02
CA LEU A 253 11.79 15.25 0.56
C LEU A 253 11.27 16.69 0.39
N GLY A 254 10.61 16.95 -0.75
CA GLY A 254 10.10 18.28 -1.13
C GLY A 254 8.97 18.84 -0.24
N GLU A 255 8.73 20.14 -0.33
CA GLU A 255 7.63 20.84 0.38
C GLU A 255 6.29 20.36 -0.17
N GLY A 256 5.55 19.58 0.63
CA GLY A 256 4.30 18.94 0.22
C GLY A 256 4.22 17.45 0.57
N VAL A 257 5.35 16.83 0.93
CA VAL A 257 5.36 15.46 1.47
C VAL A 257 4.93 15.46 2.95
N ASP A 258 4.00 14.58 3.30
CA ASP A 258 3.49 14.49 4.66
C ASP A 258 4.45 13.71 5.58
N ALA A 259 5.16 14.43 6.45
CA ALA A 259 6.09 13.85 7.41
C ALA A 259 5.41 12.90 8.43
N HIS A 260 4.10 13.02 8.66
CA HIS A 260 3.36 12.15 9.58
C HIS A 260 3.25 10.70 9.08
N ARG A 261 3.51 10.43 7.79
CA ARG A 261 3.63 9.07 7.26
C ARG A 261 4.78 8.29 7.92
N PHE A 262 5.86 8.97 8.29
CA PHE A 262 6.95 8.36 9.07
C PHE A 262 6.51 8.09 10.50
N SER A 263 5.66 8.92 11.10
CA SER A 263 5.07 8.62 12.41
C SER A 263 4.27 7.33 12.37
N ALA A 264 3.47 7.10 11.33
CA ALA A 264 2.77 5.84 11.13
C ALA A 264 3.73 4.65 10.98
N ALA A 265 4.82 4.80 10.22
CA ALA A 265 5.85 3.78 10.05
C ALA A 265 6.58 3.43 11.37
N VAL A 266 6.89 4.42 12.20
CA VAL A 266 7.48 4.21 13.54
C VAL A 266 6.54 3.39 14.42
N VAL A 267 5.24 3.70 14.39
CA VAL A 267 4.22 2.95 15.15
C VAL A 267 4.13 1.51 14.65
N LEU A 268 3.99 1.29 13.34
CA LEU A 268 3.84 -0.06 12.80
C LEU A 268 5.07 -0.94 13.02
N THR A 269 6.27 -0.43 12.81
CA THR A 269 7.49 -1.22 13.07
C THR A 269 7.65 -1.55 14.55
N SER A 270 7.22 -0.66 15.45
CA SER A 270 7.19 -0.92 16.90
C SER A 270 6.18 -2.01 17.26
N LEU A 271 4.99 -1.96 16.67
CA LEU A 271 3.97 -2.99 16.84
C LEU A 271 4.42 -4.33 16.27
N ALA A 272 4.98 -4.35 15.06
CA ALA A 272 5.47 -5.56 14.41
C ALA A 272 6.57 -6.27 15.21
N ARG A 273 7.47 -5.50 15.84
CA ARG A 273 8.48 -6.06 16.74
C ARG A 273 7.86 -6.74 17.97
N ALA A 274 6.75 -6.20 18.47
CA ALA A 274 6.04 -6.77 19.62
C ALA A 274 5.07 -7.90 19.25
N TYR A 275 4.58 -7.94 18.01
CA TYR A 275 3.61 -8.91 17.51
C TYR A 275 4.07 -9.48 16.15
N PRO A 276 5.20 -10.23 16.12
CA PRO A 276 5.86 -10.62 14.88
C PRO A 276 5.09 -11.61 14.00
N THR A 277 3.94 -12.13 14.47
CA THR A 277 3.03 -13.02 13.73
C THR A 277 1.79 -12.30 13.21
N GLU A 278 1.48 -11.09 13.69
CA GLU A 278 0.27 -10.33 13.32
C GLU A 278 0.56 -9.21 12.31
N PHE A 279 1.85 -8.92 12.08
CA PHE A 279 2.32 -7.85 11.20
C PHE A 279 3.19 -8.38 10.04
N ASP A 280 2.93 -9.61 9.63
CA ASP A 280 3.63 -10.27 8.53
C ASP A 280 3.49 -9.50 7.21
N GLY A 281 2.41 -8.73 7.04
CA GLY A 281 2.20 -7.83 5.90
C GLY A 281 3.21 -6.70 5.72
N LEU A 282 4.14 -6.49 6.66
CA LEU A 282 5.29 -5.60 6.47
C LEU A 282 6.38 -6.19 5.56
N ALA A 283 6.25 -7.46 5.18
CA ALA A 283 7.11 -8.15 4.22
C ALA A 283 8.62 -7.97 4.47
N GLY A 284 9.03 -8.08 5.73
CA GLY A 284 10.43 -7.98 6.15
C GLY A 284 10.91 -6.58 6.51
N ALA A 285 10.07 -5.54 6.42
CA ALA A 285 10.43 -4.20 6.88
C ALA A 285 10.64 -4.15 8.41
N THR A 286 11.83 -3.76 8.82
CA THR A 286 12.31 -3.62 10.21
C THR A 286 12.76 -2.21 10.57
N ASP A 287 13.16 -1.38 9.59
CA ASP A 287 13.46 0.05 9.79
C ASP A 287 12.26 0.91 9.39
N TRP A 288 11.81 1.77 10.32
CA TRP A 288 10.72 2.70 10.11
C TRP A 288 11.00 3.76 9.03
N ARG A 289 12.28 4.11 8.81
CA ARG A 289 12.70 5.05 7.77
C ARG A 289 12.45 4.46 6.40
N SER A 290 12.86 3.21 6.20
CA SER A 290 12.61 2.47 4.97
C SER A 290 11.11 2.32 4.71
N LEU A 291 10.33 1.92 5.72
CA LEU A 291 8.88 1.79 5.58
C LEU A 291 8.20 3.13 5.30
N GLY A 292 8.65 4.22 5.96
CA GLY A 292 8.13 5.57 5.76
C GLY A 292 8.42 6.10 4.35
N LEU A 293 9.66 5.93 3.86
CA LEU A 293 10.06 6.29 2.49
C LEU A 293 9.27 5.49 1.45
N HIS A 294 9.11 4.18 1.64
CA HIS A 294 8.25 3.37 0.77
C HIS A 294 6.81 3.90 0.74
N TYR A 295 6.26 4.25 1.91
CA TYR A 295 4.89 4.74 1.99
C TYR A 295 4.72 6.09 1.28
N VAL A 296 5.62 7.04 1.52
CA VAL A 296 5.67 8.33 0.81
C VAL A 296 5.82 8.13 -0.70
N ALA A 297 6.77 7.29 -1.12
CA ALA A 297 7.07 7.07 -2.53
C ALA A 297 5.88 6.47 -3.30
N THR A 298 5.13 5.57 -2.68
CA THR A 298 3.96 4.91 -3.30
C THR A 298 2.66 5.71 -3.18
N THR A 299 2.68 6.85 -2.49
CA THR A 299 1.52 7.72 -2.29
C THR A 299 1.75 9.14 -2.80
N ASP A 300 2.52 9.95 -2.07
CA ASP A 300 2.70 11.38 -2.31
C ASP A 300 3.55 11.64 -3.56
N LEU A 301 4.62 10.87 -3.75
CA LEU A 301 5.56 11.06 -4.86
C LEU A 301 5.18 10.31 -6.13
N ARG A 302 4.02 9.63 -6.18
CA ARG A 302 3.66 8.75 -7.31
C ARG A 302 3.69 9.43 -8.68
N ARG A 303 3.46 10.75 -8.73
CA ARG A 303 3.44 11.53 -9.97
C ARG A 303 4.79 12.13 -10.35
N ASP A 304 5.78 12.03 -9.47
CA ASP A 304 7.15 12.47 -9.71
C ASP A 304 8.05 11.23 -9.69
N GLU A 305 8.26 10.65 -10.88
CA GLU A 305 9.00 9.39 -11.01
C GLU A 305 10.44 9.50 -10.51
N ALA A 306 11.08 10.67 -10.68
CA ALA A 306 12.45 10.89 -10.22
C ALA A 306 12.52 10.89 -8.69
N ALA A 307 11.67 11.67 -8.03
CA ALA A 307 11.60 11.71 -6.57
C ALA A 307 11.14 10.38 -5.98
N GLN A 308 10.17 9.70 -6.62
CA GLN A 308 9.71 8.38 -6.23
C GLN A 308 10.86 7.35 -6.27
N ARG A 309 11.64 7.35 -7.34
CA ARG A 309 12.78 6.44 -7.54
C ARG A 309 13.86 6.68 -6.48
N GLU A 310 14.21 7.93 -6.22
CA GLU A 310 15.20 8.30 -5.21
C GLU A 310 14.76 7.86 -3.80
N ALA A 311 13.53 8.15 -3.42
CA ALA A 311 12.98 7.75 -2.13
C ALA A 311 12.94 6.22 -1.96
N LEU A 312 12.59 5.47 -3.02
CA LEU A 312 12.60 4.01 -3.00
C LEU A 312 14.00 3.42 -2.95
N ALA A 313 14.98 4.01 -3.66
CA ALA A 313 16.38 3.60 -3.56
C ALA A 313 16.89 3.75 -2.14
N GLN A 314 16.67 4.92 -1.53
CA GLN A 314 17.03 5.19 -0.14
C GLN A 314 16.31 4.22 0.83
N ALA A 315 15.04 3.89 0.58
CA ALA A 315 14.31 2.92 1.39
C ALA A 315 14.96 1.53 1.36
N VAL A 316 15.40 1.07 0.18
CA VAL A 316 16.07 -0.22 0.02
C VAL A 316 17.45 -0.22 0.70
N ASP A 317 18.21 0.88 0.60
CA ASP A 317 19.53 1.00 1.24
C ASP A 317 19.43 0.97 2.78
N LEU A 318 18.38 1.59 3.34
CA LEU A 318 18.15 1.62 4.78
C LEU A 318 17.68 0.26 5.34
N ASP A 319 16.93 -0.49 4.55
CA ASP A 319 16.43 -1.81 4.94
C ASP A 319 16.30 -2.73 3.72
N PRO A 320 17.38 -3.48 3.40
CA PRO A 320 17.35 -4.46 2.32
C PRO A 320 16.33 -5.58 2.56
N GLY A 321 15.85 -5.78 3.79
CA GLY A 321 14.80 -6.75 4.11
C GLY A 321 13.40 -6.30 3.72
N ASN A 322 13.19 -5.02 3.42
CA ASN A 322 11.88 -4.46 3.06
C ASN A 322 11.48 -4.82 1.62
N TRP A 323 10.78 -5.94 1.45
CA TRP A 323 10.34 -6.41 0.13
C TRP A 323 9.32 -5.50 -0.54
N LEU A 324 8.55 -4.72 0.23
CA LEU A 324 7.62 -3.73 -0.34
C LEU A 324 8.41 -2.65 -1.11
N ALA A 325 9.49 -2.15 -0.51
CA ALA A 325 10.38 -1.17 -1.13
C ALA A 325 11.13 -1.77 -2.32
N GLN A 326 11.68 -2.98 -2.19
CA GLN A 326 12.43 -3.62 -3.27
C GLN A 326 11.57 -3.85 -4.52
N LEU A 327 10.35 -4.39 -4.36
CA LEU A 327 9.46 -4.63 -5.49
C LEU A 327 9.02 -3.32 -6.14
N ALA A 328 8.66 -2.32 -5.33
CA ALA A 328 8.28 -1.00 -5.83
C ALA A 328 9.43 -0.31 -6.57
N TYR A 329 10.64 -0.33 -6.03
CA TYR A 329 11.82 0.25 -6.65
C TYR A 329 12.10 -0.37 -8.02
N ARG A 330 12.11 -1.71 -8.09
CA ARG A 330 12.34 -2.43 -9.35
C ARG A 330 11.23 -2.18 -10.37
N ASN A 331 9.98 -2.05 -9.93
CA ASN A 331 8.88 -1.69 -10.82
C ASN A 331 9.10 -0.28 -11.39
N VAL A 332 9.39 0.72 -10.56
CA VAL A 332 9.65 2.10 -11.03
C VAL A 332 10.81 2.13 -12.04
N LEU A 333 11.88 1.38 -11.80
CA LEU A 333 13.03 1.34 -12.71
C LEU A 333 12.75 0.68 -14.07
N HIS A 334 11.91 -0.37 -14.10
CA HIS A 334 11.86 -1.29 -15.24
C HIS A 334 10.48 -1.45 -15.86
N ARG A 335 9.44 -0.80 -15.32
CA ARG A 335 8.06 -0.91 -15.79
C ARG A 335 7.90 -0.53 -17.25
N HIS A 336 8.57 0.55 -17.67
CA HIS A 336 8.49 1.12 -19.02
C HIS A 336 9.76 0.78 -19.84
N GLU A 337 10.52 -0.24 -19.44
CA GLU A 337 11.70 -0.66 -20.18
C GLU A 337 11.29 -1.46 -21.43
N THR A 338 11.90 -1.15 -22.56
CA THR A 338 11.66 -1.81 -23.86
C THR A 338 12.82 -2.72 -24.27
N ARG A 339 13.98 -2.61 -23.62
CA ARG A 339 15.17 -3.40 -23.93
C ARG A 339 15.04 -4.84 -23.43
N PRO A 340 15.15 -5.85 -24.32
CA PRO A 340 14.92 -7.24 -23.93
C PRO A 340 15.84 -7.80 -22.84
N ASP A 341 17.10 -7.39 -22.83
CA ASP A 341 18.11 -7.82 -21.86
C ASP A 341 17.81 -7.32 -20.45
N VAL A 342 17.34 -6.09 -20.32
CA VAL A 342 16.97 -5.50 -19.02
C VAL A 342 15.67 -6.10 -18.49
N ILE A 343 14.66 -6.30 -19.35
CA ILE A 343 13.43 -7.01 -18.98
C ILE A 343 13.78 -8.43 -18.49
N ARG A 344 14.68 -9.15 -19.19
CA ARG A 344 15.16 -10.47 -18.76
C ARG A 344 15.85 -10.42 -17.40
N ALA A 345 16.72 -9.44 -17.17
CA ALA A 345 17.43 -9.30 -15.91
C ALA A 345 16.45 -9.11 -14.75
N TYR A 346 15.42 -8.28 -14.92
CA TYR A 346 14.40 -8.08 -13.90
C TYR A 346 13.56 -9.35 -13.66
N ARG A 347 13.11 -10.03 -14.73
CA ARG A 347 12.42 -11.32 -14.61
C ARG A 347 13.27 -12.37 -13.88
N THR A 348 14.55 -12.47 -14.21
CA THR A 348 15.50 -13.41 -13.57
C THR A 348 15.65 -13.11 -12.08
N TRP A 349 15.73 -11.83 -11.72
CA TRP A 349 15.74 -11.40 -10.32
C TRP A 349 14.47 -11.84 -9.58
N LEU A 350 13.28 -11.68 -10.18
CA LEU A 350 12.02 -12.18 -9.58
C LEU A 350 12.02 -13.70 -9.44
N THR A 351 12.47 -14.44 -10.46
CA THR A 351 12.56 -15.91 -10.41
C THR A 351 13.43 -16.37 -9.25
N HIS A 352 14.58 -15.76 -9.04
CA HIS A 352 15.48 -16.10 -7.93
C HIS A 352 14.78 -15.94 -6.57
N HIS A 353 14.07 -14.82 -6.36
CA HIS A 353 13.45 -14.52 -5.06
C HIS A 353 12.10 -15.21 -4.83
N LEU A 354 11.38 -15.59 -5.89
CA LEU A 354 10.13 -16.35 -5.80
C LEU A 354 10.37 -17.86 -5.57
N SER A 355 11.56 -18.37 -5.89
CA SER A 355 11.88 -19.81 -5.76
C SER A 355 12.38 -20.20 -4.37
N GLY A 356 12.70 -19.23 -3.51
CA GLY A 356 13.19 -19.49 -2.15
C GLY A 356 14.68 -19.87 -2.06
N PRO A 357 15.28 -19.89 -0.85
CA PRO A 357 16.72 -20.17 -0.67
C PRO A 357 17.11 -21.58 -1.15
N ALA A 358 16.21 -22.55 -1.02
CA ALA A 358 16.45 -23.96 -1.36
C ALA A 358 16.66 -24.21 -2.87
N ALA A 359 16.12 -23.35 -3.73
CA ALA A 359 16.22 -23.52 -5.18
C ALA A 359 17.44 -22.82 -5.80
N SER A 360 18.04 -21.85 -5.10
CA SER A 360 19.00 -20.94 -5.73
C SER A 360 20.42 -21.50 -5.86
N GLY A 361 20.80 -22.53 -5.11
CA GLY A 361 22.16 -23.11 -5.13
C GLY A 361 23.29 -22.16 -4.73
N TYR A 362 23.00 -20.87 -4.56
CA TYR A 362 23.88 -19.86 -4.02
C TYR A 362 23.78 -19.93 -2.50
N ALA A 363 24.85 -20.43 -1.87
CA ALA A 363 25.01 -20.37 -0.43
C ALA A 363 25.06 -18.90 -0.02
N THR A 364 23.95 -18.35 0.47
CA THR A 364 23.98 -17.14 1.28
C THR A 364 24.85 -17.41 2.50
N THR A 365 25.74 -16.48 2.81
CA THR A 365 26.57 -16.47 4.01
C THR A 365 25.74 -16.88 5.23
N PRO A 366 26.21 -17.80 6.10
CA PRO A 366 25.47 -18.19 7.29
C PRO A 366 25.14 -16.95 8.16
N GLY A 367 23.87 -16.54 8.17
CA GLY A 367 23.40 -15.35 8.89
C GLY A 367 22.60 -14.35 8.04
N GLU A 368 22.74 -14.37 6.71
CA GLU A 368 21.98 -13.52 5.77
C GLU A 368 20.80 -14.31 5.17
N THR A 369 19.83 -14.66 6.00
CA THR A 369 18.55 -15.17 5.49
C THR A 369 17.67 -14.00 5.11
N THR A 370 17.89 -13.39 3.95
CA THR A 370 16.86 -12.52 3.37
C THR A 370 15.63 -13.41 3.14
N PRO A 371 14.50 -13.15 3.81
CA PRO A 371 13.33 -14.01 3.67
C PRO A 371 12.83 -13.92 2.23
N ALA A 372 12.99 -14.98 1.47
CA ALA A 372 12.57 -15.03 0.08
C ALA A 372 11.03 -15.03 -0.03
N LEU A 373 10.49 -14.58 -1.16
CA LEU A 373 9.05 -14.66 -1.51
C LEU A 373 8.66 -16.08 -1.95
N GLY A 374 9.23 -17.11 -1.32
CA GLY A 374 9.00 -18.52 -1.64
C GLY A 374 7.56 -18.97 -1.43
N PRO A 375 7.19 -20.21 -1.83
CA PRO A 375 5.83 -20.73 -1.67
C PRO A 375 5.31 -20.72 -0.22
N ASP A 376 6.21 -20.93 0.74
CA ASP A 376 5.88 -20.92 2.18
C ASP A 376 5.92 -19.52 2.80
N THR A 377 6.02 -18.47 1.98
CA THR A 377 6.04 -17.10 2.48
C THR A 377 4.69 -16.72 3.06
N ARG A 378 4.75 -16.10 4.24
CA ARG A 378 3.61 -15.44 4.89
C ARG A 378 3.17 -14.15 4.17
N TYR A 379 3.90 -13.72 3.14
CA TYR A 379 3.63 -12.51 2.36
C TYR A 379 2.80 -12.80 1.10
N THR A 380 1.68 -13.51 1.25
CA THR A 380 0.87 -14.02 0.14
C THR A 380 0.49 -12.94 -0.88
N SER A 381 -0.01 -11.80 -0.42
CA SER A 381 -0.38 -10.68 -1.28
C SER A 381 0.80 -10.16 -2.11
N LEU A 382 1.97 -9.98 -1.49
CA LEU A 382 3.18 -9.52 -2.18
C LEU A 382 3.72 -10.56 -3.18
N ARG A 383 3.70 -11.85 -2.81
CA ARG A 383 4.07 -12.96 -3.70
C ARG A 383 3.19 -12.98 -4.95
N LEU A 384 1.88 -12.85 -4.79
CA LEU A 384 0.93 -12.80 -5.91
C LEU A 384 1.23 -11.64 -6.88
N ARG A 385 1.57 -10.46 -6.35
CA ARG A 385 1.99 -9.31 -7.17
C ARG A 385 3.28 -9.60 -7.93
N ALA A 386 4.28 -10.15 -7.24
CA ALA A 386 5.56 -10.52 -7.85
C ALA A 386 5.40 -11.58 -8.94
N LEU A 387 4.54 -12.60 -8.75
CA LEU A 387 4.20 -13.59 -9.77
C LEU A 387 3.53 -12.97 -10.99
N TYR A 388 2.56 -12.08 -10.77
CA TYR A 388 1.91 -11.35 -11.86
C TYR A 388 2.92 -10.50 -12.64
N THR A 389 3.76 -9.71 -11.95
CA THR A 389 4.79 -8.90 -12.60
C THR A 389 5.77 -9.77 -13.38
N ARG A 390 6.20 -10.92 -12.85
CA ARG A 390 7.10 -11.85 -13.56
C ARG A 390 6.45 -12.39 -14.84
N ALA A 391 5.17 -12.78 -14.79
CA ALA A 391 4.43 -13.24 -15.96
C ALA A 391 4.27 -12.13 -17.02
N ALA A 392 3.94 -10.91 -16.61
CA ALA A 392 3.86 -9.76 -17.51
C ALA A 392 5.22 -9.45 -18.17
N LEU A 393 6.31 -9.49 -17.40
CA LEU A 393 7.68 -9.33 -17.94
C LEU A 393 8.03 -10.42 -18.95
N ALA A 394 7.64 -11.68 -18.71
CA ALA A 394 7.88 -12.77 -19.65
C ALA A 394 7.22 -12.53 -21.01
N VAL A 395 5.98 -12.03 -21.00
CA VAL A 395 5.24 -11.63 -22.21
C VAL A 395 5.95 -10.45 -22.90
N ASN A 396 6.25 -9.38 -22.16
CA ASN A 396 6.91 -8.20 -22.72
C ASN A 396 8.30 -8.53 -23.30
N GLU A 397 9.08 -9.37 -22.63
CA GLU A 397 10.40 -9.82 -23.09
C GLU A 397 10.32 -10.59 -24.42
N HIS A 398 9.22 -11.33 -24.65
CA HIS A 398 8.98 -12.00 -25.94
C HIS A 398 8.79 -10.97 -27.05
N PHE A 399 7.84 -10.04 -26.87
CA PHE A 399 7.55 -9.02 -27.90
C PHE A 399 8.74 -8.10 -28.16
N ALA A 400 9.42 -7.64 -27.11
CA ALA A 400 10.63 -6.84 -27.23
C ALA A 400 11.71 -7.54 -28.07
N ARG A 401 11.93 -8.85 -27.89
CA ARG A 401 12.88 -9.60 -28.72
C ARG A 401 12.44 -9.70 -30.16
N THR A 402 11.16 -9.97 -30.40
CA THR A 402 10.64 -10.07 -31.77
C THR A 402 10.80 -8.76 -32.53
N LEU A 403 10.70 -7.60 -31.88
CA LEU A 403 10.94 -6.32 -32.55
C LEU A 403 12.37 -6.14 -33.04
N VAL A 404 13.34 -6.73 -32.34
CA VAL A 404 14.75 -6.62 -32.71
C VAL A 404 15.14 -7.62 -33.80
N THR A 405 14.61 -8.85 -33.74
CA THR A 405 15.12 -9.95 -34.57
C THR A 405 14.23 -10.32 -35.75
N ARG A 406 12.98 -9.86 -35.80
CA ARG A 406 11.99 -10.31 -36.79
C ARG A 406 12.06 -9.48 -38.08
N PRO A 407 12.29 -10.10 -39.26
CA PRO A 407 12.10 -9.42 -40.55
C PRO A 407 10.65 -8.99 -40.75
N ALA A 408 10.42 -7.81 -41.35
CA ALA A 408 9.09 -7.31 -41.65
C ALA A 408 8.26 -8.33 -42.47
N GLY A 409 7.01 -8.58 -42.05
CA GLY A 409 6.09 -9.49 -42.72
C GLY A 409 6.21 -10.98 -42.38
N SER A 410 7.17 -11.38 -41.53
CA SER A 410 7.25 -12.77 -41.04
C SER A 410 6.20 -13.07 -39.97
N PRO A 411 5.67 -14.32 -39.90
CA PRO A 411 4.69 -14.71 -38.90
C PRO A 411 5.24 -14.55 -37.48
N GLN A 412 4.34 -14.25 -36.54
CA GLN A 412 4.72 -14.04 -35.15
C GLN A 412 5.19 -15.36 -34.52
N PRO A 413 6.36 -15.39 -33.86
CA PRO A 413 6.86 -16.61 -33.27
C PRO A 413 6.02 -17.01 -32.06
N CYS A 414 5.77 -18.32 -31.93
CA CYS A 414 5.10 -18.91 -30.77
C CYS A 414 5.82 -18.51 -29.48
N PHE A 415 5.07 -18.43 -28.38
CA PHE A 415 5.68 -18.19 -27.08
C PHE A 415 6.65 -19.28 -26.68
N ALA A 416 7.76 -18.87 -26.07
CA ALA A 416 8.73 -19.80 -25.49
C ALA A 416 8.13 -20.55 -24.29
N THR A 417 8.62 -21.77 -24.04
CA THR A 417 8.25 -22.60 -22.88
C THR A 417 8.40 -21.86 -21.54
N SER A 418 9.30 -20.88 -21.45
CA SER A 418 9.47 -20.09 -20.25
C SER A 418 8.29 -19.14 -19.97
N VAL A 419 7.62 -18.60 -20.99
CA VAL A 419 6.41 -17.77 -20.83
C VAL A 419 5.26 -18.64 -20.32
N GLN A 420 5.15 -19.86 -20.84
CA GLN A 420 4.20 -20.86 -20.35
C GLN A 420 4.37 -21.12 -18.86
N ALA A 421 5.61 -21.46 -18.44
CA ALA A 421 5.89 -21.81 -17.06
C ALA A 421 5.52 -20.68 -16.08
N ASP A 422 5.80 -19.42 -16.45
CA ASP A 422 5.45 -18.27 -15.61
C ASP A 422 3.93 -18.05 -15.51
N LEU A 423 3.20 -18.21 -16.62
CA LEU A 423 1.74 -18.14 -16.61
C LEU A 423 1.11 -19.30 -15.82
N ASP A 424 1.64 -20.51 -15.96
CA ASP A 424 1.16 -21.70 -15.25
C ASP A 424 1.37 -21.60 -13.74
N GLU A 425 2.53 -21.07 -13.29
CA GLU A 425 2.77 -20.82 -11.86
C GLU A 425 1.79 -19.78 -11.32
N LEU A 426 1.58 -18.66 -12.03
CA LEU A 426 0.60 -17.64 -11.65
C LEU A 426 -0.84 -18.21 -11.59
N ALA A 427 -1.25 -18.99 -12.59
CA ALA A 427 -2.56 -19.64 -12.59
C ALA A 427 -2.70 -20.64 -11.43
N GLY A 428 -1.65 -21.41 -11.16
CA GLY A 428 -1.60 -22.33 -10.03
C GLY A 428 -1.86 -21.62 -8.71
N GLU A 429 -1.11 -20.54 -8.46
CA GLU A 429 -1.26 -19.73 -7.24
C GLU A 429 -2.62 -19.04 -7.18
N LEU A 430 -3.11 -18.40 -8.24
CA LEU A 430 -4.44 -17.77 -8.24
C LEU A 430 -5.57 -18.78 -8.03
N ASN A 431 -5.41 -20.02 -8.52
CA ASN A 431 -6.41 -21.07 -8.36
C ASN A 431 -6.46 -21.67 -6.95
N THR A 432 -5.38 -21.59 -6.14
CA THR A 432 -5.44 -22.02 -4.72
C THR A 432 -6.45 -21.19 -3.92
N PHE A 433 -6.69 -19.94 -4.34
CA PHE A 433 -7.69 -19.04 -3.77
C PHE A 433 -9.08 -19.13 -4.43
N ALA A 434 -9.30 -20.06 -5.38
CA ALA A 434 -10.58 -20.21 -6.08
C ALA A 434 -11.63 -21.01 -5.33
N VAL A 435 -11.25 -21.80 -4.32
CA VAL A 435 -12.13 -22.78 -3.66
C VAL A 435 -12.82 -22.13 -2.45
N PRO A 436 -14.15 -21.91 -2.50
CA PRO A 436 -14.91 -21.37 -1.38
C PRO A 436 -15.47 -22.54 -0.55
N ALA A 437 -15.08 -22.66 0.73
CA ALA A 437 -15.94 -23.28 1.75
C ALA A 437 -15.40 -23.15 3.19
N GLU A 438 -14.10 -23.37 3.44
CA GLU A 438 -13.64 -23.58 4.84
C GLU A 438 -12.55 -22.61 5.33
N ARG A 439 -11.82 -21.95 4.43
CA ARG A 439 -10.88 -20.90 4.85
C ARG A 439 -11.59 -19.56 4.84
N GLN A 440 -11.69 -18.94 6.01
CA GLN A 440 -12.01 -17.53 6.17
C GLN A 440 -10.87 -16.72 5.53
N VAL A 441 -10.87 -16.63 4.20
CA VAL A 441 -9.96 -15.77 3.45
C VAL A 441 -10.35 -14.34 3.79
N ASP A 442 -9.35 -13.53 4.16
CA ASP A 442 -9.51 -12.10 4.36
C ASP A 442 -10.18 -11.48 3.12
N ASP A 443 -11.30 -10.76 3.30
CA ASP A 443 -12.06 -10.11 2.23
C ASP A 443 -11.16 -9.25 1.32
N ASP A 444 -10.09 -8.73 1.89
CA ASP A 444 -9.08 -7.94 1.21
C ASP A 444 -8.20 -8.75 0.25
N LEU A 445 -7.71 -9.91 0.69
CA LEU A 445 -6.94 -10.81 -0.16
C LEU A 445 -7.84 -11.31 -1.31
N ALA A 446 -9.12 -11.58 -1.03
CA ALA A 446 -10.09 -11.95 -2.07
C ALA A 446 -10.25 -10.84 -3.12
N ARG A 447 -10.32 -9.57 -2.70
CA ARG A 447 -10.36 -8.40 -3.62
C ARG A 447 -9.09 -8.28 -4.48
N LEU A 448 -7.91 -8.50 -3.89
CA LEU A 448 -6.64 -8.50 -4.61
C LEU A 448 -6.60 -9.63 -5.65
N VAL A 449 -6.96 -10.86 -5.25
CA VAL A 449 -7.02 -12.03 -6.14
C VAL A 449 -7.99 -11.78 -7.30
N ALA A 450 -9.17 -11.23 -7.03
CA ALA A 450 -10.12 -10.86 -8.08
C ALA A 450 -9.52 -9.83 -9.06
N SER A 451 -8.86 -8.79 -8.55
CA SER A 451 -8.20 -7.77 -9.37
C SER A 451 -7.07 -8.34 -10.22
N LEU A 452 -6.23 -9.20 -9.64
CA LEU A 452 -5.14 -9.89 -10.33
C LEU A 452 -5.66 -10.84 -11.41
N ARG A 453 -6.75 -11.57 -11.14
CA ARG A 453 -7.40 -12.41 -12.16
C ARG A 453 -7.85 -11.58 -13.34
N SER A 454 -8.58 -10.49 -13.11
CA SER A 454 -9.03 -9.60 -14.19
C SER A 454 -7.86 -9.04 -15.02
N LEU A 455 -6.75 -8.71 -14.38
CA LEU A 455 -5.54 -8.21 -15.07
C LEU A 455 -4.75 -9.30 -15.79
N ALA A 456 -4.77 -10.53 -15.28
CA ALA A 456 -4.05 -11.64 -15.86
C ALA A 456 -4.84 -12.33 -16.98
N THR A 457 -6.18 -12.27 -17.00
CA THR A 457 -7.03 -12.87 -18.05
C THR A 457 -6.54 -12.56 -19.47
N PRO A 458 -6.22 -11.30 -19.85
CA PRO A 458 -5.68 -11.00 -21.18
C PRO A 458 -4.33 -11.69 -21.46
N LEU A 459 -3.46 -11.85 -20.46
CA LEU A 459 -2.19 -12.59 -20.59
C LEU A 459 -2.43 -14.07 -20.86
N PHE A 460 -3.40 -14.68 -20.19
CA PHE A 460 -3.81 -16.08 -20.38
C PHE A 460 -4.47 -16.32 -21.73
N GLU A 461 -5.31 -15.39 -22.20
CA GLU A 461 -5.87 -15.41 -23.55
C GLU A 461 -4.77 -15.35 -24.60
N LEU A 462 -3.81 -14.45 -24.43
CA LEU A 462 -2.67 -14.32 -25.32
C LEU A 462 -1.81 -15.59 -25.33
N GLY A 463 -1.54 -16.17 -24.16
CA GLY A 463 -0.83 -17.45 -24.02
C GLY A 463 -1.45 -18.56 -24.87
N ARG A 464 -2.77 -18.75 -24.74
CA ARG A 464 -3.51 -19.75 -25.51
C ARG A 464 -3.51 -19.46 -27.01
N ALA A 465 -3.68 -18.19 -27.39
CA ALA A 465 -3.68 -17.79 -28.79
C ALA A 465 -2.34 -18.08 -29.48
N HIS A 466 -1.23 -17.96 -28.76
CA HIS A 466 0.12 -18.28 -29.23
C HIS A 466 0.50 -19.77 -29.04
N GLY A 467 -0.49 -20.66 -28.92
CA GLY A 467 -0.32 -22.11 -28.95
C GLY A 467 0.19 -22.72 -27.64
N VAL A 468 0.14 -21.98 -26.54
CA VAL A 468 0.58 -22.48 -25.23
C VAL A 468 -0.57 -23.13 -24.48
N ALA A 469 -0.33 -24.34 -23.96
CA ALA A 469 -1.26 -25.04 -23.08
C ALA A 469 -1.21 -24.45 -21.66
N VAL A 470 -1.69 -23.23 -21.50
CA VAL A 470 -1.73 -22.56 -20.19
C VAL A 470 -2.86 -23.13 -19.35
N ARG A 471 -2.60 -23.39 -18.07
CA ARG A 471 -3.59 -23.83 -17.09
C ARG A 471 -4.78 -22.87 -17.08
N GLN A 472 -5.99 -23.41 -17.19
CA GLN A 472 -7.19 -22.57 -17.13
C GLN A 472 -7.31 -21.91 -15.76
N LEU A 473 -7.52 -20.58 -15.77
CA LEU A 473 -8.01 -19.88 -14.60
C LEU A 473 -9.41 -20.40 -14.29
N VAL A 474 -9.61 -20.88 -13.06
CA VAL A 474 -10.95 -21.29 -12.59
C VAL A 474 -11.76 -20.00 -12.43
N VAL A 475 -12.71 -19.80 -13.35
CA VAL A 475 -13.66 -18.70 -13.27
C VAL A 475 -14.64 -19.04 -12.15
N PRO A 476 -14.76 -18.21 -11.10
CA PRO A 476 -15.74 -18.46 -10.06
C PRO A 476 -17.16 -18.45 -10.67
N PRO A 477 -18.11 -19.22 -10.12
CA PRO A 477 -19.45 -19.37 -10.67
C PRO A 477 -20.14 -17.99 -10.81
N ALA A 478 -21.04 -17.86 -11.79
CA ALA A 478 -21.54 -16.58 -12.30
C ALA A 478 -22.29 -15.71 -11.26
N ASP A 479 -22.71 -16.32 -10.18
CA ASP A 479 -23.36 -15.80 -8.98
C ASP A 479 -22.37 -15.09 -8.01
N ALA A 480 -21.06 -15.33 -8.16
CA ALA A 480 -19.99 -14.61 -7.45
C ALA A 480 -19.43 -13.42 -8.25
N ARG A 481 -20.12 -12.96 -9.30
CA ARG A 481 -19.73 -11.77 -10.08
C ARG A 481 -19.88 -10.52 -9.22
N VAL A 482 -18.85 -10.22 -8.43
CA VAL A 482 -18.44 -8.83 -8.27
C VAL A 482 -18.23 -8.34 -9.70
N THR A 483 -19.15 -7.52 -10.20
CA THR A 483 -18.96 -6.77 -11.44
C THR A 483 -17.86 -5.76 -11.15
N VAL A 484 -16.61 -6.23 -11.17
CA VAL A 484 -15.46 -5.36 -11.06
C VAL A 484 -15.46 -4.55 -12.34
N ALA A 485 -15.91 -3.30 -12.25
CA ALA A 485 -15.72 -2.33 -13.32
C ALA A 485 -14.25 -2.42 -13.75
N LEU A 486 -14.03 -2.73 -15.02
CA LEU A 486 -12.68 -2.94 -15.54
C LEU A 486 -11.90 -1.64 -15.38
N SER A 487 -10.76 -1.71 -14.70
CA SER A 487 -9.89 -0.54 -14.57
C SER A 487 -9.29 -0.16 -15.92
N PRO A 488 -8.84 1.10 -16.12
CA PRO A 488 -8.11 1.51 -17.32
C PRO A 488 -6.95 0.56 -17.68
N ARG A 489 -6.29 -0.02 -16.68
CA ARG A 489 -5.20 -1.00 -16.87
C ARG A 489 -5.68 -2.34 -17.42
N VAL A 490 -6.86 -2.81 -17.02
CA VAL A 490 -7.44 -4.04 -17.61
C VAL A 490 -7.81 -3.80 -19.06
N HIS A 491 -8.39 -2.62 -19.36
CA HIS A 491 -8.65 -2.22 -20.74
C HIS A 491 -7.37 -2.11 -21.57
N TYR A 492 -6.30 -1.56 -21.00
CA TYR A 492 -5.00 -1.49 -21.66
C TYR A 492 -4.44 -2.89 -21.97
N ASN A 493 -4.39 -3.79 -20.98
CA ASN A 493 -3.94 -5.18 -21.19
C ASN A 493 -4.81 -5.90 -22.24
N ARG A 494 -6.13 -5.68 -22.22
CA ARG A 494 -7.04 -6.22 -23.25
C ARG A 494 -6.67 -5.70 -24.64
N ALA A 495 -6.38 -4.41 -24.77
CA ALA A 495 -5.97 -3.85 -26.05
C ALA A 495 -4.66 -4.45 -26.54
N CYS A 496 -3.66 -4.59 -25.66
CA CYS A 496 -2.40 -5.27 -25.99
C CYS A 496 -2.64 -6.69 -26.46
N THR A 497 -3.47 -7.46 -25.75
CA THR A 497 -3.84 -8.81 -26.16
C THR A 497 -4.50 -8.82 -27.54
N ARG A 498 -5.52 -7.99 -27.78
CA ARG A 498 -6.26 -7.94 -29.06
C ARG A 498 -5.38 -7.51 -30.23
N ALA A 499 -4.48 -6.57 -30.00
CA ALA A 499 -3.50 -6.10 -30.97
C ALA A 499 -2.44 -7.15 -31.34
N THR A 500 -2.22 -8.16 -30.49
CA THR A 500 -1.15 -9.16 -30.63
C THR A 500 -1.64 -10.59 -30.79
N LEU A 501 -2.93 -10.80 -31.00
CA LEU A 501 -3.45 -12.11 -31.41
C LEU A 501 -2.86 -12.51 -32.77
N PRO A 502 -2.75 -13.82 -33.07
CA PRO A 502 -2.34 -14.29 -34.40
C PRO A 502 -3.17 -13.70 -35.54
N ALA A 503 -4.45 -13.44 -35.28
CA ALA A 503 -5.33 -12.59 -36.09
C ALA A 503 -5.72 -11.36 -35.25
N PRO A 504 -5.01 -10.22 -35.40
CA PRO A 504 -5.25 -9.04 -34.59
C PRO A 504 -6.67 -8.47 -34.78
N ASP A 505 -7.28 -8.04 -33.68
CA ASP A 505 -8.56 -7.33 -33.67
C ASP A 505 -8.32 -5.87 -33.29
N PHE A 506 -7.99 -5.06 -34.30
CA PHE A 506 -7.64 -3.64 -34.10
C PHE A 506 -8.84 -2.79 -33.69
N ASP A 507 -10.07 -3.19 -34.01
CA ASP A 507 -11.27 -2.46 -33.60
C ASP A 507 -11.52 -2.62 -32.09
N ASP A 508 -11.45 -3.85 -31.56
CA ASP A 508 -11.56 -4.08 -30.11
C ASP A 508 -10.35 -3.49 -29.36
N ALA A 509 -9.15 -3.54 -29.94
CA ALA A 509 -7.97 -2.88 -29.37
C ALA A 509 -8.16 -1.36 -29.25
N THR A 510 -8.68 -0.71 -30.31
CA THR A 510 -8.98 0.73 -30.32
C THR A 510 -10.04 1.07 -29.27
N ALA A 511 -11.15 0.31 -29.23
CA ALA A 511 -12.23 0.52 -28.27
C ALA A 511 -11.75 0.38 -26.81
N ALA A 512 -10.90 -0.63 -26.54
CA ALA A 512 -10.32 -0.82 -25.22
C ALA A 512 -9.33 0.31 -24.86
N LEU A 513 -8.49 0.76 -25.79
CA LEU A 513 -7.56 1.88 -25.53
C LEU A 513 -8.28 3.19 -25.23
N ARG A 514 -9.40 3.50 -25.89
CA ARG A 514 -10.22 4.68 -25.58
C ARG A 514 -10.62 4.74 -24.10
N LEU A 515 -10.86 3.59 -23.48
CA LEU A 515 -11.20 3.47 -22.06
C LEU A 515 -9.95 3.50 -21.14
N ALA A 516 -8.76 3.23 -21.69
CA ALA A 516 -7.50 3.19 -20.96
C ALA A 516 -6.75 4.54 -20.93
N VAL A 517 -6.71 5.26 -22.06
CA VAL A 517 -5.94 6.50 -22.25
C VAL A 517 -6.34 7.71 -21.41
N PRO A 518 -7.49 7.75 -20.69
CA PRO A 518 -7.70 8.78 -19.67
C PRO A 518 -6.67 8.73 -18.53
N GLU A 519 -5.99 7.59 -18.28
CA GLU A 519 -4.86 7.51 -17.35
C GLU A 519 -3.58 8.03 -18.03
N PRO A 520 -2.96 9.14 -17.54
CA PRO A 520 -1.82 9.77 -18.21
C PRO A 520 -0.63 8.82 -18.45
N ASP A 521 -0.29 8.00 -17.45
CA ASP A 521 0.82 7.03 -17.52
C ASP A 521 0.62 6.01 -18.64
N LEU A 522 -0.63 5.58 -18.90
CA LEU A 522 -0.94 4.63 -19.97
C LEU A 522 -0.94 5.31 -21.33
N ARG A 523 -1.37 6.58 -21.38
CA ARG A 523 -1.34 7.38 -22.60
C ARG A 523 0.09 7.67 -23.06
N SER A 524 1.01 7.97 -22.15
CA SER A 524 2.43 8.14 -22.52
C SER A 524 3.03 6.82 -22.98
N TRP A 525 2.80 5.74 -22.22
CA TRP A 525 3.36 4.41 -22.51
C TRP A 525 2.88 3.79 -23.83
N LEU A 526 1.66 4.13 -24.27
CA LEU A 526 1.05 3.65 -25.52
C LEU A 526 1.99 3.67 -26.74
N TYR A 527 2.85 4.69 -26.83
CA TYR A 527 3.73 4.92 -27.98
C TYR A 527 5.01 4.09 -27.95
N ASP A 528 5.40 3.61 -26.77
CA ASP A 528 6.65 2.89 -26.55
C ASP A 528 6.43 1.39 -26.30
N ASP A 529 5.19 0.98 -25.98
CA ASP A 529 4.87 -0.40 -25.65
C ASP A 529 5.26 -1.37 -26.78
N PRO A 530 6.12 -2.37 -26.51
CA PRO A 530 6.57 -3.30 -27.54
C PRO A 530 5.43 -4.20 -28.06
N GLN A 531 4.38 -4.46 -27.26
CA GLN A 531 3.23 -5.27 -27.71
C GLN A 531 2.40 -4.51 -28.77
N LEU A 532 2.29 -3.19 -28.65
CA LEU A 532 1.47 -2.38 -29.55
C LEU A 532 2.21 -1.93 -30.82
N ALA A 533 3.49 -2.30 -30.98
CA ALA A 533 4.34 -1.81 -32.06
C ALA A 533 3.82 -2.11 -33.48
N ASP A 534 3.15 -3.24 -33.71
CA ASP A 534 2.52 -3.52 -35.00
C ASP A 534 1.19 -2.79 -35.16
N TYR A 535 0.39 -2.68 -34.09
CA TYR A 535 -0.87 -1.93 -34.11
C TYR A 535 -0.66 -0.42 -34.32
N ARG A 536 0.44 0.15 -33.83
CA ARG A 536 0.81 1.56 -34.09
C ARG A 536 0.97 1.90 -35.57
N LYS A 537 1.26 0.90 -36.41
CA LYS A 537 1.36 1.07 -37.86
C LYS A 537 -0.01 1.08 -38.56
N SER A 538 -1.07 0.70 -37.85
CA SER A 538 -2.42 0.66 -38.39
C SER A 538 -2.99 2.06 -38.63
N GLU A 539 -3.89 2.18 -39.60
CA GLU A 539 -4.61 3.42 -39.84
C GLU A 539 -5.50 3.81 -38.66
N GLN A 540 -6.15 2.82 -38.03
CA GLN A 540 -7.00 3.02 -36.86
C GLN A 540 -6.24 3.67 -35.69
N PHE A 541 -5.02 3.21 -35.41
CA PHE A 541 -4.21 3.80 -34.35
C PHE A 541 -3.85 5.25 -34.66
N ARG A 542 -3.44 5.55 -35.90
CA ARG A 542 -3.05 6.91 -36.31
C ARG A 542 -4.24 7.87 -36.24
N GLN A 543 -5.41 7.47 -36.71
CA GLN A 543 -6.62 8.29 -36.67
C GLN A 543 -7.08 8.60 -35.23
N GLU A 544 -7.00 7.62 -34.32
CA GLU A 544 -7.54 7.78 -32.96
C GLU A 544 -6.52 8.33 -31.96
N PHE A 545 -5.28 7.85 -32.03
CA PHE A 545 -4.23 8.11 -31.03
C PHE A 545 -2.97 8.75 -31.62
N GLY A 546 -2.90 8.93 -32.95
CA GLY A 546 -1.80 9.63 -33.60
C GLY A 546 -1.60 10.99 -32.97
N ARG A 547 -0.35 11.32 -32.62
CA ARG A 547 -0.04 12.66 -32.16
C ARG A 547 -0.17 13.58 -33.37
N ARG A 548 -0.72 14.77 -33.15
CA ARG A 548 -0.48 15.85 -34.10
C ARG A 548 1.02 16.15 -34.07
N PRO A 549 1.68 16.29 -35.22
CA PRO A 549 3.09 16.63 -35.23
C PRO A 549 3.31 17.90 -34.43
N ALA A 550 4.30 17.89 -33.56
CA ALA A 550 4.72 19.11 -32.90
C ALA A 550 5.20 20.12 -33.96
N THR A 551 4.71 21.34 -33.89
CA THR A 551 5.16 22.45 -34.75
C THR A 551 6.06 23.43 -34.01
N ASP A 552 6.04 23.40 -32.68
CA ASP A 552 6.90 24.23 -31.82
C ASP A 552 8.16 23.45 -31.42
N LEU A 553 9.32 23.92 -31.87
CA LEU A 553 10.63 23.36 -31.50
C LEU A 553 10.88 23.42 -29.98
N LEU A 554 10.24 24.37 -29.28
CA LEU A 554 10.37 24.48 -27.82
C LEU A 554 9.70 23.34 -27.05
N CYS A 555 8.96 22.46 -27.73
CA CYS A 555 8.39 21.24 -27.16
C CYS A 555 9.38 20.05 -27.13
N LEU A 556 10.63 20.22 -27.58
CA LEU A 556 11.67 19.21 -27.33
C LEU A 556 12.24 19.39 -25.92
N ASP A 557 12.53 18.30 -25.23
CA ASP A 557 13.00 18.26 -23.83
C ASP A 557 14.16 19.23 -23.54
N LEU A 558 15.08 19.38 -24.50
CA LEU A 558 16.21 20.31 -24.38
C LEU A 558 15.77 21.77 -24.19
N PHE A 559 14.67 22.18 -24.82
CA PHE A 559 14.14 23.54 -24.75
C PHE A 559 13.05 23.71 -23.70
N GLU A 560 12.36 22.65 -23.29
CA GLU A 560 11.16 22.72 -22.45
C GLU A 560 11.41 23.51 -21.15
N ARG A 561 12.54 23.24 -20.47
CA ARG A 561 12.96 23.95 -19.25
C ARG A 561 13.20 25.45 -19.47
N TYR A 562 13.59 25.85 -20.67
CA TYR A 562 13.99 27.22 -21.00
C TYR A 562 12.95 27.98 -21.83
N GLY A 563 11.86 27.33 -22.25
CA GLY A 563 10.91 27.85 -23.22
C GLY A 563 10.31 29.22 -22.83
N ALA A 564 10.01 29.44 -21.54
CA ALA A 564 9.51 30.73 -21.06
C ALA A 564 10.53 31.87 -21.19
N ALA A 565 11.80 31.61 -20.84
CA ALA A 565 12.88 32.59 -20.96
C ALA A 565 13.18 32.91 -22.43
N LEU A 566 13.24 31.88 -23.27
CA LEU A 566 13.47 32.02 -24.72
C LEU A 566 12.35 32.83 -25.39
N ARG A 567 11.07 32.52 -25.10
CA ARG A 567 9.93 33.30 -25.62
C ARG A 567 9.96 34.76 -25.16
N THR A 568 10.28 35.01 -23.88
CA THR A 568 10.39 36.36 -23.31
C THR A 568 11.49 37.18 -23.99
N ALA A 569 12.59 36.53 -24.38
CA ALA A 569 13.69 37.17 -25.10
C ALA A 569 13.47 37.31 -26.62
N GLY A 570 12.30 36.95 -27.14
CA GLY A 570 12.00 36.97 -28.58
C GLY A 570 12.66 35.83 -29.37
N LEU A 571 13.18 34.82 -28.69
CA LEU A 571 13.79 33.62 -29.27
C LEU A 571 12.80 32.44 -29.26
N GLY A 572 11.51 32.74 -29.50
CA GLY A 572 10.43 31.76 -29.48
C GLY A 572 10.30 30.92 -30.75
N THR A 573 11.08 31.21 -31.79
CA THR A 573 10.99 30.54 -33.09
C THR A 573 12.30 29.86 -33.48
N PRO A 574 12.27 28.76 -34.27
CA PRO A 574 13.48 28.09 -34.75
C PRO A 574 14.44 29.03 -35.50
N GLN A 575 13.92 29.99 -36.26
CA GLN A 575 14.72 30.96 -37.00
C GLN A 575 15.43 31.94 -36.08
N ALA A 576 14.74 32.43 -35.04
CA ALA A 576 15.35 33.33 -34.06
C ALA A 576 16.43 32.61 -33.24
N LEU A 577 16.17 31.35 -32.85
CA LEU A 577 17.14 30.51 -32.14
C LEU A 577 18.39 30.22 -32.97
N ALA A 578 18.23 29.89 -34.25
CA ALA A 578 19.35 29.65 -35.16
C ALA A 578 20.15 30.91 -35.50
N ALA A 579 19.53 32.10 -35.45
CA ALA A 579 20.22 33.36 -35.63
C ALA A 579 20.99 33.82 -34.36
N ALA A 580 20.63 33.29 -33.19
CA ALA A 580 21.26 33.63 -31.91
C ALA A 580 22.61 32.93 -31.76
N ARG A 581 23.62 33.61 -31.21
CA ARG A 581 24.89 32.96 -30.87
C ARG A 581 24.70 32.08 -29.62
N PRO A 582 25.39 30.93 -29.49
CA PRO A 582 25.31 30.09 -28.29
C PRO A 582 25.54 30.83 -26.98
N ARG A 583 26.44 31.82 -26.96
CA ARG A 583 26.70 32.67 -25.77
C ARG A 583 25.48 33.51 -25.35
N VAL A 584 24.64 33.92 -26.30
CA VAL A 584 23.41 34.67 -26.02
C VAL A 584 22.37 33.74 -25.39
N LEU A 585 22.25 32.52 -25.92
CA LEU A 585 21.38 31.48 -25.34
C LEU A 585 21.80 31.18 -23.90
N GLU A 586 23.10 30.92 -23.65
CA GLU A 586 23.67 30.71 -22.31
C GLU A 586 23.27 31.80 -21.31
N VAL A 587 23.35 33.07 -21.70
CA VAL A 587 23.01 34.20 -20.82
C VAL A 587 21.51 34.29 -20.56
N ILE A 588 20.66 34.06 -21.57
CA ILE A 588 19.21 34.18 -21.44
C ILE A 588 18.63 33.02 -20.61
N THR A 589 19.12 31.81 -20.84
CA THR A 589 18.58 30.60 -20.21
C THR A 589 19.25 30.27 -18.89
N GLY A 590 20.46 30.81 -18.64
CA GLY A 590 21.33 30.37 -17.54
C GLY A 590 21.86 28.94 -17.71
N SER A 591 21.70 28.34 -18.90
CA SER A 591 22.12 26.96 -19.18
C SER A 591 23.64 26.88 -19.37
N PRO A 592 24.27 25.73 -19.10
CA PRO A 592 25.66 25.49 -19.48
C PRO A 592 25.93 25.72 -20.97
N ARG A 593 27.14 26.14 -21.32
CA ARG A 593 27.54 26.43 -22.71
C ARG A 593 27.33 25.26 -23.69
N HIS A 594 27.47 24.02 -23.24
CA HIS A 594 27.26 22.85 -24.09
C HIS A 594 25.78 22.67 -24.45
N GLU A 595 24.84 22.87 -23.51
CA GLU A 595 23.41 22.86 -23.78
C GLU A 595 23.02 24.01 -24.73
N ALA A 596 23.55 25.21 -24.50
CA ALA A 596 23.32 26.35 -25.39
C ALA A 596 23.83 26.10 -26.82
N THR A 597 24.93 25.37 -26.96
CA THR A 597 25.46 24.96 -28.26
C THR A 597 24.56 23.90 -28.93
N ALA A 598 24.06 22.93 -28.16
CA ALA A 598 23.11 21.93 -28.65
C ALA A 598 21.77 22.55 -29.07
N MET A 599 21.25 23.53 -28.30
CA MET A 599 20.04 24.28 -28.64
C MET A 599 20.19 25.02 -29.98
N HIS A 600 21.32 25.70 -30.18
CA HIS A 600 21.62 26.36 -31.46
C HIS A 600 21.70 25.35 -32.61
N ALA A 601 22.44 24.25 -32.43
CA ALA A 601 22.59 23.22 -33.46
C ALA A 601 21.24 22.62 -33.89
N LEU A 602 20.36 22.31 -32.92
CA LEU A 602 19.02 21.81 -33.20
C LEU A 602 18.14 22.83 -33.94
N ALA A 603 18.24 24.11 -33.60
CA ALA A 603 17.51 25.16 -34.31
C ALA A 603 17.98 25.31 -35.77
N VAL A 604 19.29 25.19 -36.03
CA VAL A 604 19.84 25.18 -37.39
C VAL A 604 19.34 23.94 -38.16
N MET A 605 19.44 22.76 -37.55
CA MET A 605 18.94 21.51 -38.12
C MET A 605 17.44 21.56 -38.43
N HIS A 606 16.64 22.19 -37.55
CA HIS A 606 15.22 22.39 -37.78
C HIS A 606 14.96 23.24 -39.02
N ASN A 607 15.63 24.39 -39.16
CA ASN A 607 15.40 25.29 -40.28
C ASN A 607 15.76 24.65 -41.62
N THR A 608 16.80 23.83 -41.67
CA THR A 608 17.17 23.11 -42.90
C THR A 608 16.21 21.97 -43.21
N LEU A 609 15.71 21.26 -42.19
CA LEU A 609 14.76 20.17 -42.37
C LEU A 609 13.36 20.66 -42.75
N ALA A 610 12.87 21.70 -42.07
CA ALA A 610 11.53 22.26 -42.28
C ALA A 610 11.34 22.79 -43.70
N ALA A 611 12.41 23.22 -44.37
CA ALA A 611 12.36 23.62 -45.78
C ALA A 611 11.90 22.48 -46.72
N SER A 612 12.07 21.22 -46.33
CA SER A 612 11.65 20.05 -47.11
C SER A 612 10.59 19.18 -46.41
N CYS A 613 10.46 19.29 -45.09
CA CYS A 613 9.64 18.41 -44.25
C CYS A 613 8.96 19.16 -43.09
N ASP A 614 8.42 20.36 -43.32
CA ASP A 614 7.86 21.26 -42.27
C ASP A 614 6.91 20.56 -41.28
N GLY A 615 6.03 19.69 -41.80
CA GLY A 615 5.04 18.99 -40.98
C GLY A 615 5.59 17.93 -40.02
N ILE A 616 6.87 17.53 -40.12
CA ILE A 616 7.46 16.47 -39.28
C ILE A 616 8.85 16.84 -38.73
N ALA A 617 9.35 18.05 -39.00
CA ALA A 617 10.71 18.43 -38.66
C ALA A 617 11.01 18.27 -37.16
N VAL A 618 10.10 18.71 -36.29
CA VAL A 618 10.25 18.56 -34.82
C VAL A 618 10.26 17.09 -34.40
N GLU A 619 9.44 16.25 -35.03
CA GLU A 619 9.34 14.82 -34.70
C GLU A 619 10.60 14.04 -35.10
N VAL A 620 11.18 14.38 -36.25
CA VAL A 620 12.49 13.85 -36.68
C VAL A 620 13.59 14.25 -35.70
N LEU A 621 13.63 15.53 -35.28
CA LEU A 621 14.63 16.01 -34.34
C LEU A 621 14.44 15.42 -32.93
N ARG A 622 13.19 15.20 -32.50
CA ARG A 622 12.87 14.48 -31.26
C ARG A 622 13.50 13.09 -31.26
N TYR A 623 13.25 12.32 -32.33
CA TYR A 623 13.82 10.98 -32.47
C TYR A 623 15.35 10.99 -32.43
N LEU A 624 15.99 11.94 -33.11
CA LEU A 624 17.45 12.07 -33.09
C LEU A 624 17.97 12.43 -31.69
N LEU A 625 17.29 13.31 -30.97
CA LEU A 625 17.67 13.72 -29.61
C LEU A 625 17.56 12.55 -28.62
N GLU A 626 16.45 11.81 -28.65
CA GLU A 626 16.21 10.63 -27.80
C GLU A 626 17.27 9.53 -28.00
N ARG A 627 17.84 9.45 -29.20
CA ARG A 627 18.92 8.50 -29.54
C ARG A 627 20.33 9.06 -29.33
N GLY A 628 20.47 10.30 -28.88
CA GLY A 628 21.77 10.98 -28.77
C GLY A 628 22.46 11.21 -30.12
N ALA A 629 21.71 11.16 -31.21
CA ALA A 629 22.18 11.31 -32.59
C ALA A 629 21.97 12.72 -33.16
N ALA A 630 21.45 13.66 -32.35
CA ALA A 630 21.25 15.06 -32.72
C ALA A 630 22.57 15.87 -32.73
N ASN A 631 23.61 15.36 -33.39
CA ASN A 631 24.90 16.03 -33.57
C ASN A 631 25.18 16.18 -35.07
N PRO A 632 25.20 17.42 -35.60
CA PRO A 632 25.47 17.69 -37.01
C PRO A 632 26.77 17.06 -37.53
N ALA A 633 27.84 17.08 -36.75
CA ALA A 633 29.13 16.52 -37.16
C ALA A 633 29.07 15.00 -37.27
N ALA A 634 28.44 14.33 -36.30
CA ALA A 634 28.29 12.88 -36.31
C ALA A 634 27.40 12.41 -37.48
N LEU A 635 26.36 13.18 -37.83
CA LEU A 635 25.49 12.86 -38.97
C LEU A 635 26.22 13.00 -40.31
N GLN A 636 27.16 13.94 -40.43
CA GLN A 636 27.98 14.13 -41.64
C GLN A 636 29.03 13.03 -41.83
N GLU A 637 29.46 12.35 -40.76
CA GLU A 637 30.41 11.24 -40.82
C GLU A 637 29.76 9.93 -41.31
N LEU A 638 28.42 9.87 -41.40
CA LEU A 638 27.72 8.69 -41.88
C LEU A 638 27.94 8.48 -43.39
N ASP A 639 28.24 7.25 -43.80
CA ASP A 639 28.23 6.86 -45.21
C ASP A 639 26.80 6.86 -45.79
N ASP A 640 26.69 6.81 -47.12
CA ASP A 640 25.38 6.85 -47.80
C ASP A 640 24.46 5.68 -47.37
N PRO A 641 24.95 4.43 -47.22
CA PRO A 641 24.12 3.32 -46.70
C PRO A 641 23.58 3.58 -45.29
N SER A 642 24.42 4.07 -44.37
CA SER A 642 24.01 4.35 -42.99
C SER A 642 23.02 5.51 -42.92
N ARG A 643 23.18 6.55 -43.76
CA ARG A 643 22.21 7.65 -43.88
C ARG A 643 20.86 7.17 -44.38
N ALA A 644 20.82 6.34 -45.42
CA ALA A 644 19.57 5.78 -45.93
C ALA A 644 18.88 4.89 -44.89
N ALA A 645 19.63 4.04 -44.18
CA ALA A 645 19.10 3.21 -43.11
C ALA A 645 18.54 4.05 -41.93
N LEU A 646 19.24 5.12 -41.55
CA LEU A 646 18.78 6.04 -40.51
C LEU A 646 17.51 6.78 -40.94
N ALA A 647 17.44 7.31 -42.16
CA ALA A 647 16.25 7.98 -42.69
C ALA A 647 15.03 7.06 -42.70
N ALA A 648 15.19 5.82 -43.18
CA ALA A 648 14.12 4.83 -43.19
C ALA A 648 13.65 4.51 -41.77
N THR A 649 14.58 4.38 -40.82
CA THR A 649 14.25 4.13 -39.40
C THR A 649 13.50 5.31 -38.78
N ILE A 650 13.97 6.54 -39.01
CA ILE A 650 13.32 7.78 -38.54
C ILE A 650 11.87 7.82 -39.03
N LEU A 651 11.65 7.66 -40.33
CA LEU A 651 10.33 7.80 -40.92
C LEU A 651 9.39 6.66 -40.56
N GLN A 652 9.92 5.45 -40.39
CA GLN A 652 9.14 4.35 -39.84
C GLN A 652 8.63 4.68 -38.43
N VAL A 653 9.48 5.28 -37.59
CA VAL A 653 9.09 5.65 -36.22
C VAL A 653 8.11 6.81 -36.22
N VAL A 654 8.45 7.92 -36.89
CA VAL A 654 7.59 9.12 -37.00
C VAL A 654 6.23 8.77 -37.62
N GLY A 655 6.20 7.97 -38.68
CA GLY A 655 4.96 7.56 -39.35
C GLY A 655 4.08 6.65 -38.50
N SER A 656 4.64 5.98 -37.49
CA SER A 656 3.90 5.15 -36.55
C SER A 656 3.36 5.91 -35.33
N THR A 657 3.84 7.13 -35.08
CA THR A 657 3.49 7.92 -33.91
C THR A 657 2.65 9.16 -34.24
N VAL A 658 2.77 9.65 -35.48
CA VAL A 658 2.18 10.92 -35.90
C VAL A 658 1.11 10.68 -36.98
N ASP A 659 0.03 11.44 -36.92
CA ASP A 659 -1.04 11.43 -37.93
C ASP A 659 -0.62 12.22 -39.19
N VAL A 660 0.34 11.66 -39.95
CA VAL A 660 0.81 12.21 -41.24
C VAL A 660 1.00 11.08 -42.24
N ASP A 661 0.60 11.33 -43.49
CA ASP A 661 0.89 10.43 -44.60
C ASP A 661 2.34 10.65 -45.07
N LEU A 662 3.22 9.68 -44.78
CA LEU A 662 4.63 9.71 -45.17
C LEU A 662 4.81 8.96 -46.48
N ASP A 663 5.07 9.70 -47.55
CA ASP A 663 5.27 9.14 -48.88
C ASP A 663 6.77 8.95 -49.23
N ALA A 664 7.02 8.42 -50.42
CA ALA A 664 8.39 8.24 -50.93
C ALA A 664 9.14 9.57 -51.09
N SER A 665 8.42 10.69 -51.32
CA SER A 665 9.03 12.01 -51.46
C SER A 665 9.62 12.50 -50.13
N THR A 666 8.90 12.26 -49.04
CA THR A 666 9.37 12.56 -47.67
C THR A 666 10.62 11.76 -47.30
N THR A 667 10.68 10.49 -47.73
CA THR A 667 11.86 9.63 -47.54
C THR A 667 13.08 10.15 -48.28
N ALA A 668 12.91 10.55 -49.54
CA ALA A 668 13.99 11.16 -50.31
C ALA A 668 14.45 12.48 -49.67
N ALA A 669 13.51 13.30 -49.18
CA ALA A 669 13.81 14.58 -48.53
C ALA A 669 14.63 14.42 -47.25
N VAL A 670 14.24 13.52 -46.33
CA VAL A 670 15.02 13.28 -45.09
C VAL A 670 16.39 12.69 -45.39
N THR A 671 16.49 11.77 -46.36
CA THR A 671 17.78 11.19 -46.77
C THR A 671 18.71 12.24 -47.36
N ALA A 672 18.19 13.12 -48.22
CA ALA A 672 18.95 14.23 -48.79
C ALA A 672 19.35 15.25 -47.71
N TRP A 673 18.48 15.53 -46.74
CA TRP A 673 18.78 16.41 -45.62
C TRP A 673 19.90 15.86 -44.72
N LEU A 674 19.89 14.56 -44.40
CA LEU A 674 20.99 13.92 -43.65
C LEU A 674 22.34 14.02 -44.38
N ALA A 675 22.32 14.14 -45.72
CA ALA A 675 23.50 14.30 -46.55
C ALA A 675 24.00 15.75 -46.67
N ALA A 676 23.17 16.72 -46.31
CA ALA A 676 23.48 18.14 -46.49
C ALA A 676 24.46 18.64 -45.42
N PRO A 677 25.38 19.56 -45.76
CA PRO A 677 26.15 20.26 -44.75
C PRO A 677 25.21 21.11 -43.88
N PHE A 678 25.37 20.98 -42.57
CA PHE A 678 24.72 21.81 -41.56
C PHE A 678 25.67 22.99 -41.34
N GLY A 679 25.25 24.18 -41.80
CA GLY A 679 26.09 25.36 -42.02
C GLY A 679 26.79 25.95 -40.81
#